data_AF-A0A8S8YTJ8-F1
#
_entry.id   AF-A0A8S8YTJ8-F1
#
_cell.length_a   1.000
_cell.length_b   1.000
_cell.length_c   1.000
_cell.angle_alpha   90.00
_cell.angle_beta   90.00
_cell.angle_gamma   90.00
#
_symmetry.space_group_name_H-M   'P 1'
#
loop_
_entity.id
_entity.type
_entity.pdbx_description
1 polymer ?
#
loop_
_entity_poly.entity_id
_entity_poly.type
_entity_poly.pdbx_seq_one_letter_code
_entity_poly.pdbx_strand_id
1 'polypeptide(L)'
;MSPANVRRNCLSATLVIMLLGMSASITIDSDERKELPAEEIVIETHSNSNINHPGFHDGSIYTATSLTASTGHTCVILHDQSMKCWGDAGQGFLGNSYIWTEFWTPDEVHLGDQGGANTAKETASFGHHSCTIMTDNAVKCWGEAGHGQLGHGVHSGWHASPFLAVMGANVTPIEMAAGFHHTCSIYDDYNLYCWGDNFWGQVGNNGTLGGANEDVGYPTLIPLPQNRTAIAVNLGGDSSCTILDNGSGMCWGLNDHGQLGDGTMADKNAPTPITVIPSNRTLAAIAVGVNNTCGLLDDGSVYCWGNNSYGQHGDGTSSDSNLTATTGAYASLPSGRTAISIDMGKEHVCAILDDNSVACWGDNTYGQLGDNTTNSSNIPIVVNGNHSFQAISTGYHHSCGIITNGSVYCWGHSAGGRLGLGVETDSDEPAWVDLNGTSSSQHTHASLDDRDPDGDGILSIFDPLPYPPPVCTAGHYLVGYECVDASPGHYVPNNGSTEQTPCANGTYQPFSGQTSCYQTDSGYYTDELGSIQQTACTPGSYQPDLGQTSCIDTTPGNYSAQSGSISQKACDPGTYQPNHGQASCLDADPGHFVLVPMQTTQIPCAPGFYQPIAGQTSCFSASEGYYAPGEASAQQYECEPGTYADRRGFDACDDADPGHYVPLSAAIEQLACSPGFNQPSMGMTECLTNEPGYYTSQSGTANPVACPSGSYQPESAATGCIDTDPGNYATGPASTSQTPCAAGTYAANEGMAECTPADPGYSVPEDGATSQEACLPGTHQSQTGSSECSANDPGYYTDWTAETEQTPCAPGTYQDSPSSSSCIETDSGHYAAETATVNQIPCDVGNYQPSTGQEACIPAEKGRYVDEQGATESTACDEGTYQPEEAQSSCLETNPGHYAPSQGAVSQIPCEIGTYQSSPGQIECIKADQGHFVATGSATSQTACEPGTYQPISGRMGCNEADADHYVAESAAISQTECADGYSQPDIGMTSCIEDEAEFPMIAILGGVVVLAVAAIIMQSQKKPKSPPRRGKKRAPKGKRRRPPQGKRKRPKPTKDP
;
A
#
# COMPACT_ATOMS: atom_id res chain seq x y z
N MET A 1 0.77 -17.88 36.15
CA MET A 1 1.93 -18.02 37.05
C MET A 1 1.80 -19.34 37.80
N SER A 2 2.59 -20.35 37.46
CA SER A 2 2.79 -21.59 38.22
C SER A 2 4.15 -22.20 37.84
N PRO A 3 4.79 -23.01 38.71
CA PRO A 3 6.14 -23.56 38.48
C PRO A 3 6.12 -25.03 38.05
N ALA A 4 7.20 -25.48 37.39
CA ALA A 4 7.74 -26.84 37.50
C ALA A 4 9.14 -26.94 36.86
N ASN A 5 10.02 -27.78 37.42
CA ASN A 5 11.28 -28.19 36.77
C ASN A 5 11.06 -29.48 35.97
N VAL A 6 11.76 -29.63 34.84
CA VAL A 6 12.25 -30.94 34.38
C VAL A 6 13.69 -30.78 33.87
N ARG A 7 14.62 -31.54 34.45
CA ARG A 7 15.95 -31.82 33.86
C ARG A 7 15.88 -33.16 33.14
N ARG A 8 16.60 -33.31 32.01
CA ARG A 8 17.71 -34.28 31.87
C ARG A 8 18.22 -34.43 30.43
N ASN A 9 19.54 -34.66 30.33
CA ASN A 9 20.26 -35.42 29.29
C ASN A 9 20.26 -34.84 27.85
N CYS A 10 21.32 -34.99 27.04
CA CYS A 10 22.69 -35.43 27.30
C CYS A 10 23.65 -34.92 26.21
N LEU A 11 24.95 -34.96 26.51
CA LEU A 11 26.15 -34.82 25.64
C LEU A 11 25.96 -34.44 24.16
N SER A 12 26.55 -33.30 23.78
CA SER A 12 27.62 -33.16 22.76
C SER A 12 27.87 -31.67 22.51
N ALA A 13 29.06 -31.11 22.29
CA ALA A 13 30.46 -31.39 22.66
C ALA A 13 31.27 -30.14 22.21
N THR A 14 32.50 -29.91 22.69
CA THR A 14 33.54 -28.99 22.10
C THR A 14 33.15 -27.51 21.82
N LEU A 15 33.74 -26.57 22.56
CA LEU A 15 34.82 -25.62 22.12
C LEU A 15 34.33 -24.41 21.27
N VAL A 16 34.63 -23.12 21.50
CA VAL A 16 35.75 -22.40 22.17
C VAL A 16 37.02 -22.40 21.27
N ILE A 17 37.58 -21.28 20.76
CA ILE A 17 37.40 -19.84 21.06
C ILE A 17 37.80 -18.87 19.88
N MET A 18 37.77 -17.55 20.16
CA MET A 18 38.21 -16.27 19.48
C MET A 18 39.17 -16.25 18.25
N LEU A 19 39.14 -15.22 17.35
CA LEU A 19 39.90 -13.92 17.29
C LEU A 19 41.44 -14.06 17.36
N LEU A 20 42.32 -13.23 16.75
CA LEU A 20 42.22 -12.03 15.87
C LEU A 20 43.59 -11.78 15.18
N GLY A 21 43.68 -10.82 14.26
CA GLY A 21 44.92 -10.16 13.81
C GLY A 21 44.61 -8.70 13.42
N MET A 22 45.54 -7.77 13.62
CA MET A 22 45.34 -6.31 13.49
C MET A 22 46.13 -5.77 12.26
N SER A 23 46.52 -4.49 12.08
CA SER A 23 46.28 -3.22 12.79
C SER A 23 46.32 -2.03 11.82
N ALA A 24 45.56 -0.96 12.12
CA ALA A 24 45.75 0.38 11.56
C ALA A 24 45.08 1.44 12.47
N SER A 25 45.76 2.54 12.78
CA SER A 25 45.31 3.51 13.79
C SER A 25 44.96 4.90 13.24
N ILE A 26 43.75 5.38 13.55
CA ILE A 26 43.37 6.81 13.54
C ILE A 26 42.65 7.13 14.84
N THR A 27 43.03 8.24 15.49
CA THR A 27 42.41 8.68 16.75
C THR A 27 41.09 9.41 16.49
N ILE A 28 39.99 8.89 17.05
CA ILE A 28 38.65 9.50 17.01
C ILE A 28 38.12 9.68 18.44
N ASP A 29 37.13 10.57 18.57
CA ASP A 29 36.52 11.14 19.77
C ASP A 29 36.17 10.16 20.92
N SER A 30 36.11 10.69 22.14
CA SER A 30 36.08 9.91 23.38
C SER A 30 34.67 9.73 23.97
N ASP A 31 34.12 8.51 23.92
CA ASP A 31 33.38 7.89 25.05
C ASP A 31 32.95 6.41 24.79
N GLU A 32 33.90 5.47 24.71
CA GLU A 32 33.68 4.08 25.19
C GLU A 32 35.03 3.35 25.36
N ARG A 33 35.47 3.12 26.61
CA ARG A 33 36.68 2.32 26.88
C ARG A 33 36.36 0.83 26.99
N LYS A 34 36.87 0.06 26.04
CA LYS A 34 37.28 -1.34 26.26
C LYS A 34 38.78 -1.43 26.07
N GLU A 35 39.43 -2.26 26.87
CA GLU A 35 40.85 -2.57 26.72
C GLU A 35 41.00 -3.58 25.57
N LEU A 36 41.95 -3.34 24.66
CA LEU A 36 42.37 -4.30 23.66
C LEU A 36 43.43 -5.22 24.29
N PRO A 37 43.43 -6.54 23.98
CA PRO A 37 44.57 -7.40 24.32
C PRO A 37 45.80 -6.98 23.51
N ALA A 38 46.98 -7.35 23.97
CA ALA A 38 48.21 -7.21 23.17
C ALA A 38 48.13 -8.11 21.92
N GLU A 39 48.75 -7.66 20.85
CA GLU A 39 49.01 -8.49 19.66
C GLU A 39 50.16 -9.45 19.98
N GLU A 40 49.98 -10.73 19.68
CA GLU A 40 51.04 -11.73 19.81
C GLU A 40 51.93 -11.61 18.56
N ILE A 41 53.20 -11.25 18.74
CA ILE A 41 54.11 -11.02 17.62
C ILE A 41 54.42 -12.39 16.99
N VAL A 42 53.81 -12.65 15.83
CA VAL A 42 54.23 -13.75 14.96
C VAL A 42 55.60 -13.38 14.41
N ILE A 43 56.56 -14.27 14.60
CA ILE A 43 57.89 -14.15 14.02
C ILE A 43 57.79 -14.63 12.57
N GLU A 44 57.71 -13.71 11.59
CA GLU A 44 57.55 -14.05 10.16
C GLU A 44 58.87 -14.51 9.51
N THR A 45 59.63 -15.39 10.16
CA THR A 45 60.96 -15.85 9.69
C THR A 45 60.94 -16.74 8.44
N HIS A 46 59.79 -17.17 7.90
CA HIS A 46 59.80 -18.17 6.81
C HIS A 46 58.83 -17.90 5.64
N SER A 47 58.41 -16.66 5.38
CA SER A 47 57.49 -16.37 4.25
C SER A 47 58.05 -16.74 2.85
N ASN A 48 59.35 -17.03 2.73
CA ASN A 48 60.00 -17.51 1.50
C ASN A 48 61.04 -18.60 1.81
N SER A 49 61.07 -19.68 1.00
CA SER A 49 61.93 -20.87 1.21
C SER A 49 63.44 -20.69 0.99
N ASN A 50 63.90 -19.45 0.78
CA ASN A 50 65.32 -19.10 0.64
C ASN A 50 65.96 -18.55 1.92
N ILE A 51 65.19 -18.41 3.01
CA ILE A 51 65.61 -17.67 4.21
C ILE A 51 66.74 -18.36 5.01
N ASN A 52 66.81 -19.69 5.02
CA ASN A 52 67.90 -20.40 5.72
C ASN A 52 69.23 -20.22 4.96
N HIS A 53 70.00 -19.20 5.34
CA HIS A 53 71.27 -18.75 4.76
C HIS A 53 72.49 -19.49 5.32
N PRO A 54 73.45 -20.00 4.50
CA PRO A 54 74.63 -20.73 4.97
C PRO A 54 75.50 -20.00 6.02
N GLY A 55 75.39 -20.42 7.28
CA GLY A 55 76.10 -19.87 8.43
C GLY A 55 75.57 -20.43 9.76
N PHE A 56 76.23 -20.08 10.86
CA PHE A 56 75.78 -20.24 12.26
C PHE A 56 74.77 -21.34 12.63
N HIS A 57 75.29 -22.36 13.32
CA HIS A 57 74.62 -23.10 14.40
C HIS A 57 73.37 -23.96 14.06
N ASP A 58 73.50 -25.26 14.31
CA ASP A 58 72.46 -26.31 14.19
C ASP A 58 71.36 -26.07 15.25
N GLY A 59 70.16 -25.65 14.83
CA GLY A 59 69.07 -25.22 15.73
C GLY A 59 68.90 -23.70 15.87
N SER A 60 69.34 -22.91 14.90
CA SER A 60 69.10 -21.46 14.78
C SER A 60 67.92 -21.17 13.83
N ILE A 61 66.94 -20.35 14.23
CA ILE A 61 65.75 -20.05 13.40
C ILE A 61 66.02 -19.12 12.18
N TYR A 62 67.29 -18.79 11.91
CA TYR A 62 67.70 -17.78 10.92
C TYR A 62 68.77 -18.28 9.91
N THR A 63 69.45 -19.39 10.17
CA THR A 63 70.76 -19.71 9.55
C THR A 63 71.01 -21.21 9.41
N ALA A 64 71.75 -21.61 8.36
CA ALA A 64 71.95 -23.00 7.96
C ALA A 64 73.39 -23.50 8.17
N THR A 65 73.57 -24.53 9.01
CA THR A 65 74.86 -25.07 9.44
C THR A 65 75.86 -25.36 8.31
N SER A 66 76.99 -24.65 8.30
CA SER A 66 78.09 -24.84 7.33
C SER A 66 79.35 -25.52 7.90
N LEU A 67 79.43 -25.72 9.22
CA LEU A 67 80.51 -26.41 9.95
C LEU A 67 79.91 -27.29 11.04
N THR A 68 80.30 -28.56 11.11
CA THR A 68 79.89 -29.52 12.15
C THR A 68 81.09 -30.22 12.76
N ALA A 69 81.21 -30.17 14.10
CA ALA A 69 82.15 -30.97 14.88
C ALA A 69 81.40 -32.11 15.59
N SER A 70 81.83 -33.35 15.41
CA SER A 70 81.06 -34.57 15.75
C SER A 70 81.75 -35.43 16.82
N THR A 71 81.40 -36.71 16.99
CA THR A 71 82.06 -37.58 17.98
C THR A 71 83.48 -38.00 17.64
N GLY A 72 83.82 -38.15 16.35
CA GLY A 72 85.13 -38.60 15.87
C GLY A 72 85.73 -37.76 14.73
N HIS A 73 84.92 -36.91 14.11
CA HIS A 73 85.26 -36.17 12.90
C HIS A 73 84.72 -34.74 12.92
N THR A 74 85.09 -33.97 11.90
CA THR A 74 84.63 -32.61 11.64
C THR A 74 84.40 -32.46 10.13
N CYS A 75 83.36 -31.73 9.72
CA CYS A 75 83.01 -31.48 8.33
C CYS A 75 82.68 -30.01 8.09
N VAL A 76 83.00 -29.48 6.90
CA VAL A 76 82.75 -28.09 6.52
C VAL A 76 82.32 -27.96 5.05
N ILE A 77 81.37 -27.06 4.79
CA ILE A 77 80.99 -26.62 3.45
C ILE A 77 81.83 -25.40 3.08
N LEU A 78 82.38 -25.41 1.87
CA LEU A 78 83.23 -24.36 1.32
C LEU A 78 82.41 -23.32 0.54
N HIS A 79 82.99 -22.15 0.32
CA HIS A 79 82.37 -21.02 -0.41
C HIS A 79 81.94 -21.33 -1.86
N ASP A 80 82.49 -22.38 -2.48
CA ASP A 80 82.09 -22.89 -3.80
C ASP A 80 81.04 -24.01 -3.70
N GLN A 81 80.48 -24.19 -2.50
CA GLN A 81 79.49 -25.20 -2.11
C GLN A 81 80.02 -26.64 -2.22
N SER A 82 81.33 -26.85 -2.40
CA SER A 82 81.95 -28.16 -2.17
C SER A 82 82.10 -28.45 -0.67
N MET A 83 82.44 -29.68 -0.29
CA MET A 83 82.48 -30.10 1.12
C MET A 83 83.73 -30.92 1.44
N LYS A 84 84.30 -30.69 2.62
CA LYS A 84 85.45 -31.45 3.15
C LYS A 84 85.17 -31.99 4.55
N CYS A 85 85.67 -33.19 4.84
CA CYS A 85 85.58 -33.83 6.16
C CYS A 85 86.94 -34.39 6.58
N TRP A 86 87.18 -34.50 7.89
CA TRP A 86 88.41 -35.05 8.46
C TRP A 86 88.18 -35.61 9.87
N GLY A 87 89.10 -36.43 10.37
CA GLY A 87 88.96 -37.22 11.59
C GLY A 87 88.86 -38.72 11.31
N ASP A 88 88.30 -39.47 12.25
CA ASP A 88 88.15 -40.92 12.11
C ASP A 88 87.03 -41.23 11.10
N ALA A 89 87.36 -41.91 9.99
CA ALA A 89 86.35 -42.38 9.06
C ALA A 89 85.56 -43.58 9.58
N GLY A 90 85.98 -44.27 10.65
CA GLY A 90 85.18 -45.26 11.38
C GLY A 90 84.34 -46.18 10.50
N GLN A 91 83.02 -46.06 10.59
CA GLN A 91 82.06 -46.75 9.72
C GLN A 91 81.58 -45.87 8.54
N GLY A 92 82.49 -45.20 7.84
CA GLY A 92 82.19 -44.38 6.66
C GLY A 92 81.91 -42.90 6.92
N PHE A 93 82.25 -42.38 8.10
CA PHE A 93 81.77 -41.10 8.64
C PHE A 93 82.14 -39.86 7.80
N LEU A 94 83.19 -39.91 6.96
CA LEU A 94 83.65 -38.76 6.18
C LEU A 94 83.06 -38.66 4.76
N GLY A 95 82.33 -39.67 4.27
CA GLY A 95 81.75 -39.63 2.92
C GLY A 95 82.76 -39.64 1.76
N ASN A 96 84.04 -39.89 2.04
CA ASN A 96 85.15 -39.95 1.07
C ASN A 96 85.40 -41.36 0.51
N SER A 97 84.46 -42.30 0.72
CA SER A 97 84.52 -43.72 0.33
C SER A 97 85.50 -44.60 1.14
N TYR A 98 86.12 -44.09 2.21
CA TYR A 98 86.97 -44.87 3.12
C TYR A 98 86.26 -45.27 4.42
N ILE A 99 86.79 -46.32 5.07
CA ILE A 99 86.36 -46.82 6.39
C ILE A 99 87.60 -47.16 7.23
N TRP A 100 87.48 -47.13 8.56
CA TRP A 100 88.54 -47.49 9.52
C TRP A 100 89.89 -46.81 9.23
N THR A 101 89.84 -45.55 8.78
CA THR A 101 90.98 -44.77 8.29
C THR A 101 90.89 -43.36 8.87
N GLU A 102 91.94 -42.90 9.54
CA GLU A 102 92.00 -41.57 10.15
C GLU A 102 92.54 -40.55 9.15
N PHE A 103 91.77 -39.50 8.89
CA PHE A 103 92.18 -38.38 8.04
C PHE A 103 92.58 -37.20 8.90
N TRP A 104 93.88 -37.04 9.10
CA TRP A 104 94.44 -36.00 9.99
C TRP A 104 94.41 -34.59 9.38
N THR A 105 93.95 -34.43 8.14
CA THR A 105 93.77 -33.16 7.40
C THR A 105 92.48 -33.20 6.56
N PRO A 106 91.86 -32.06 6.23
CA PRO A 106 90.66 -31.98 5.36
C PRO A 106 90.76 -32.76 4.05
N ASP A 107 89.85 -33.71 3.84
CA ASP A 107 89.71 -34.53 2.63
C ASP A 107 88.33 -34.33 1.98
N GLU A 108 88.17 -34.70 0.70
CA GLU A 108 86.97 -34.33 -0.08
C GLU A 108 85.80 -35.31 0.06
N VAL A 109 84.61 -34.77 0.31
CA VAL A 109 83.36 -35.55 0.36
C VAL A 109 82.88 -35.81 -1.06
N HIS A 110 82.68 -37.08 -1.43
CA HIS A 110 82.30 -37.46 -2.79
C HIS A 110 80.78 -37.30 -3.04
N LEU A 111 80.28 -36.07 -2.95
CA LEU A 111 78.85 -35.72 -3.08
C LEU A 111 78.24 -36.03 -4.46
N GLY A 112 79.05 -36.16 -5.51
CA GLY A 112 78.59 -36.22 -6.91
C GLY A 112 78.03 -37.56 -7.40
N ASP A 113 78.10 -38.64 -6.63
CA ASP A 113 77.66 -39.97 -7.07
C ASP A 113 76.12 -40.12 -7.11
N GLN A 114 75.67 -41.05 -7.96
CA GLN A 114 74.27 -41.36 -8.33
C GLN A 114 73.48 -40.24 -9.05
N GLY A 115 74.09 -39.08 -9.30
CA GLY A 115 73.45 -37.95 -9.97
C GLY A 115 72.78 -36.96 -9.00
N GLY A 116 72.13 -35.95 -9.58
CA GLY A 116 71.77 -34.72 -8.87
C GLY A 116 72.94 -33.74 -8.80
N ALA A 117 72.88 -32.78 -7.88
CA ALA A 117 73.97 -31.86 -7.59
C ALA A 117 75.18 -32.57 -6.96
N ASN A 118 76.33 -31.91 -7.04
CA ASN A 118 77.59 -32.29 -6.41
C ASN A 118 78.07 -31.27 -5.36
N THR A 119 77.18 -30.35 -4.95
CA THR A 119 77.44 -29.27 -4.00
C THR A 119 76.35 -29.22 -2.93
N ALA A 120 76.72 -28.77 -1.74
CA ALA A 120 75.90 -28.72 -0.53
C ALA A 120 75.54 -27.29 -0.11
N LYS A 121 74.35 -27.13 0.47
CA LYS A 121 73.84 -25.91 1.12
C LYS A 121 74.10 -25.92 2.62
N GLU A 122 73.89 -27.07 3.26
CA GLU A 122 73.82 -27.23 4.72
C GLU A 122 74.28 -28.64 5.13
N THR A 123 74.95 -28.79 6.28
CA THR A 123 75.47 -30.06 6.81
C THR A 123 75.10 -30.25 8.27
N ALA A 124 74.62 -31.46 8.63
CA ALA A 124 74.28 -31.84 10.00
C ALA A 124 75.04 -33.11 10.42
N SER A 125 75.74 -33.06 11.54
CA SER A 125 76.50 -34.20 12.08
C SER A 125 77.01 -33.99 13.51
N PHE A 126 76.34 -34.58 14.50
CA PHE A 126 76.86 -34.74 15.86
C PHE A 126 77.46 -36.14 16.08
N GLY A 127 76.84 -37.17 15.48
CA GLY A 127 77.07 -38.60 15.75
C GLY A 127 78.04 -39.36 14.84
N HIS A 128 77.69 -40.64 14.59
CA HIS A 128 78.40 -41.58 13.71
C HIS A 128 77.88 -41.55 12.26
N HIS A 129 77.19 -40.48 11.90
CA HIS A 129 76.67 -40.25 10.56
C HIS A 129 76.66 -38.75 10.29
N SER A 130 76.66 -38.40 9.01
CA SER A 130 76.48 -37.02 8.55
C SER A 130 75.45 -37.01 7.44
N CYS A 131 74.64 -35.96 7.41
CA CYS A 131 73.70 -35.66 6.35
C CYS A 131 73.97 -34.26 5.82
N THR A 132 73.62 -34.01 4.55
CA THR A 132 73.74 -32.69 3.94
C THR A 132 72.56 -32.41 3.02
N ILE A 133 72.05 -31.18 3.03
CA ILE A 133 71.12 -30.67 2.01
C ILE A 133 71.98 -30.25 0.81
N MET A 134 71.64 -30.77 -0.36
CA MET A 134 72.27 -30.48 -1.64
C MET A 134 71.67 -29.22 -2.27
N THR A 135 72.39 -28.60 -3.21
CA THR A 135 71.94 -27.39 -3.92
C THR A 135 70.81 -27.62 -4.94
N ASP A 136 70.44 -28.88 -5.20
CA ASP A 136 69.23 -29.29 -5.91
C ASP A 136 68.10 -29.73 -4.95
N ASN A 137 68.21 -29.38 -3.67
CA ASN A 137 67.33 -29.74 -2.55
C ASN A 137 67.18 -31.25 -2.29
N ALA A 138 68.06 -32.09 -2.87
CA ALA A 138 68.21 -33.47 -2.42
C ALA A 138 68.87 -33.54 -1.03
N VAL A 139 68.70 -34.65 -0.31
CA VAL A 139 69.47 -34.92 0.93
C VAL A 139 70.32 -36.17 0.74
N LYS A 140 71.63 -36.04 1.02
CA LYS A 140 72.56 -37.16 1.00
C LYS A 140 73.10 -37.41 2.41
N CYS A 141 73.09 -38.66 2.86
CA CYS A 141 73.56 -39.10 4.17
C CYS A 141 74.60 -40.24 4.03
N TRP A 142 75.53 -40.33 4.98
CA TRP A 142 76.58 -41.35 5.02
C TRP A 142 77.05 -41.63 6.46
N GLY A 143 77.83 -42.70 6.64
CA GLY A 143 78.28 -43.19 7.95
C GLY A 143 77.57 -44.49 8.36
N GLU A 144 77.38 -44.67 9.66
CA GLU A 144 76.68 -45.82 10.24
C GLU A 144 75.20 -45.85 9.80
N ALA A 145 74.68 -47.04 9.46
CA ALA A 145 73.29 -47.26 9.03
C ALA A 145 72.57 -48.32 9.87
N GLY A 146 73.14 -48.72 11.01
CA GLY A 146 72.61 -49.79 11.86
C GLY A 146 71.17 -49.58 12.32
N HIS A 147 70.82 -48.34 12.67
CA HIS A 147 69.50 -47.93 13.15
C HIS A 147 68.68 -47.19 12.08
N GLY A 148 69.13 -47.19 10.82
CA GLY A 148 68.42 -46.54 9.71
C GLY A 148 68.51 -45.01 9.71
N GLN A 149 69.45 -44.42 10.45
CA GLN A 149 69.72 -42.98 10.51
C GLN A 149 70.01 -42.31 9.15
N LEU A 150 70.33 -43.08 8.11
CA LEU A 150 70.55 -42.55 6.77
C LEU A 150 69.25 -42.40 5.94
N GLY A 151 68.07 -42.66 6.54
CA GLY A 151 66.75 -42.37 5.97
C GLY A 151 66.36 -43.20 4.75
N HIS A 152 67.05 -44.32 4.48
CA HIS A 152 66.86 -45.16 3.28
C HIS A 152 66.20 -46.51 3.56
N GLY A 153 65.58 -46.70 4.72
CA GLY A 153 64.71 -47.85 4.99
C GLY A 153 65.40 -49.18 5.30
N VAL A 154 66.69 -49.18 5.60
CA VAL A 154 67.47 -50.39 5.87
C VAL A 154 68.25 -50.22 7.17
N HIS A 155 67.98 -51.12 8.13
CA HIS A 155 68.59 -51.15 9.47
C HIS A 155 69.80 -52.09 9.51
N SER A 156 70.82 -51.82 8.68
CA SER A 156 72.03 -52.67 8.67
C SER A 156 73.20 -52.05 7.89
N GLY A 157 74.39 -52.13 8.48
CA GLY A 157 75.65 -51.83 7.79
C GLY A 157 76.07 -50.36 7.89
N TRP A 158 76.82 -49.93 6.89
CA TRP A 158 77.49 -48.62 6.86
C TRP A 158 77.77 -48.18 5.42
N HIS A 159 77.68 -46.88 5.18
CA HIS A 159 77.77 -46.26 3.86
C HIS A 159 78.89 -45.22 3.86
N ALA A 160 80.04 -45.56 3.27
CA ALA A 160 81.20 -44.68 3.21
C ALA A 160 81.13 -43.56 2.15
N SER A 161 80.07 -43.54 1.34
CA SER A 161 79.87 -42.58 0.26
C SER A 161 78.45 -42.00 0.35
N PRO A 162 78.24 -40.69 0.12
CA PRO A 162 76.95 -40.01 0.22
C PRO A 162 75.83 -40.71 -0.55
N PHE A 163 74.82 -41.19 0.19
CA PHE A 163 73.67 -41.89 -0.36
C PHE A 163 72.40 -41.02 -0.26
N LEU A 164 71.58 -41.01 -1.31
CA LEU A 164 70.33 -40.23 -1.37
C LEU A 164 69.29 -40.77 -0.36
N ALA A 165 68.92 -39.99 0.64
CA ALA A 165 67.87 -40.33 1.60
C ALA A 165 66.50 -40.44 0.91
N VAL A 166 65.61 -41.29 1.41
CA VAL A 166 64.29 -41.53 0.79
C VAL A 166 63.29 -40.49 1.31
N MET A 167 63.33 -39.32 0.68
CA MET A 167 62.46 -38.18 1.00
C MET A 167 61.09 -38.29 0.31
N GLY A 168 60.11 -37.52 0.81
CA GLY A 168 58.78 -37.41 0.21
C GLY A 168 58.80 -36.72 -1.16
N ALA A 169 57.87 -37.08 -2.05
CA ALA A 169 57.72 -36.38 -3.33
C ALA A 169 56.95 -35.07 -3.14
N ASN A 170 57.46 -33.98 -3.74
CA ASN A 170 56.90 -32.62 -3.69
C ASN A 170 57.01 -31.88 -2.34
N VAL A 171 58.04 -32.19 -1.54
CA VAL A 171 58.50 -31.34 -0.43
C VAL A 171 60.00 -31.13 -0.58
N THR A 172 60.52 -29.95 -0.20
CA THR A 172 61.96 -29.67 -0.19
C THR A 172 62.47 -29.37 1.23
N PRO A 173 63.55 -30.03 1.68
CA PRO A 173 64.10 -29.79 3.02
C PRO A 173 64.78 -28.42 3.07
N ILE A 174 64.52 -27.69 4.15
CA ILE A 174 65.05 -26.33 4.38
C ILE A 174 66.03 -26.25 5.56
N GLU A 175 66.02 -27.26 6.44
CA GLU A 175 66.89 -27.41 7.60
C GLU A 175 67.06 -28.89 7.98
N MET A 176 68.17 -29.27 8.59
CA MET A 176 68.43 -30.59 9.16
C MET A 176 69.32 -30.57 10.40
N ALA A 177 69.11 -31.57 11.26
CA ALA A 177 69.93 -31.84 12.44
C ALA A 177 70.18 -33.36 12.57
N ALA A 178 71.32 -33.76 13.15
CA ALA A 178 71.75 -35.16 13.19
C ALA A 178 72.43 -35.53 14.52
N GLY A 179 71.76 -36.32 15.35
CA GLY A 179 72.27 -36.80 16.65
C GLY A 179 73.21 -38.00 16.53
N PHE A 180 73.29 -38.87 17.54
CA PHE A 180 74.15 -40.07 17.47
C PHE A 180 73.69 -41.07 16.40
N HIS A 181 72.45 -41.56 16.56
CA HIS A 181 71.85 -42.59 15.71
C HIS A 181 70.47 -42.17 15.18
N HIS A 182 70.12 -40.88 15.22
CA HIS A 182 68.87 -40.34 14.71
C HIS A 182 69.08 -39.00 13.99
N THR A 183 68.17 -38.65 13.08
CA THR A 183 68.23 -37.46 12.21
C THR A 183 66.85 -36.85 12.10
N CYS A 184 66.79 -35.52 11.94
CA CYS A 184 65.56 -34.78 11.71
C CYS A 184 65.76 -33.74 10.61
N SER A 185 64.68 -33.35 9.93
CA SER A 185 64.68 -32.29 8.94
C SER A 185 63.32 -31.58 8.88
N ILE A 186 63.35 -30.26 8.71
CA ILE A 186 62.20 -29.39 8.45
C ILE A 186 62.14 -29.12 6.94
N TYR A 187 60.94 -29.09 6.39
CA TYR A 187 60.69 -28.89 4.96
C TYR A 187 59.96 -27.58 4.67
N ASP A 188 59.84 -27.23 3.39
CA ASP A 188 59.10 -26.08 2.84
C ASP A 188 57.59 -26.06 3.12
N ASP A 189 57.02 -27.16 3.62
CA ASP A 189 55.67 -27.23 4.19
C ASP A 189 55.63 -27.04 5.73
N TYR A 190 56.78 -26.72 6.33
CA TYR A 190 57.08 -26.55 7.76
C TYR A 190 56.76 -27.77 8.65
N ASN A 191 56.62 -28.95 8.03
CA ASN A 191 56.51 -30.20 8.76
C ASN A 191 57.90 -30.72 9.16
N LEU A 192 58.02 -31.10 10.43
CA LEU A 192 59.19 -31.79 10.97
C LEU A 192 59.08 -33.30 10.71
N TYR A 193 60.12 -33.90 10.12
CA TYR A 193 60.25 -35.35 9.99
C TYR A 193 61.53 -35.83 10.67
N CYS A 194 61.46 -36.93 11.40
CA CYS A 194 62.61 -37.57 12.03
C CYS A 194 62.69 -39.07 11.71
N TRP A 195 63.88 -39.66 11.84
CA TRP A 195 64.17 -41.07 11.56
C TRP A 195 65.46 -41.53 12.26
N GLY A 196 65.71 -42.85 12.30
CA GLY A 196 66.84 -43.48 12.99
C GLY A 196 66.42 -44.27 14.24
N ASP A 197 67.35 -44.42 15.19
CA ASP A 197 67.09 -45.06 16.50
C ASP A 197 65.96 -44.35 17.23
N ASN A 198 65.08 -45.16 17.83
CA ASN A 198 63.94 -44.72 18.60
C ASN A 198 63.88 -45.44 19.97
N PHE A 199 64.97 -46.04 20.44
CA PHE A 199 64.99 -46.85 21.67
C PHE A 199 64.55 -46.06 22.92
N TRP A 200 64.86 -44.76 22.98
CA TRP A 200 64.43 -43.83 24.03
C TRP A 200 63.24 -42.96 23.59
N GLY A 201 62.66 -43.24 22.42
CA GLY A 201 61.62 -42.42 21.82
C GLY A 201 62.13 -41.18 21.09
N GLN A 202 63.43 -41.09 20.77
CA GLN A 202 64.09 -39.91 20.22
C GLN A 202 63.71 -39.58 18.76
N VAL A 203 62.96 -40.44 18.06
CA VAL A 203 62.31 -40.03 16.80
C VAL A 203 61.08 -39.16 17.07
N GLY A 204 60.45 -39.23 18.25
CA GLY A 204 59.31 -38.37 18.62
C GLY A 204 57.97 -38.76 17.98
N ASN A 205 57.89 -39.90 17.31
CA ASN A 205 56.72 -40.32 16.53
C ASN A 205 55.51 -40.82 17.37
N ASN A 206 55.53 -40.63 18.70
CA ASN A 206 54.59 -41.16 19.69
C ASN A 206 54.40 -42.69 19.63
N GLY A 207 55.40 -43.41 19.14
CA GLY A 207 55.32 -44.85 18.86
C GLY A 207 54.33 -45.24 17.76
N THR A 208 53.92 -44.30 16.90
CA THR A 208 52.90 -44.54 15.86
C THR A 208 53.40 -45.47 14.74
N LEU A 209 54.73 -45.53 14.54
CA LEU A 209 55.43 -46.47 13.66
C LEU A 209 56.58 -47.09 14.45
N GLY A 210 56.71 -48.42 14.46
CA GLY A 210 57.67 -49.17 15.29
C GLY A 210 57.36 -49.22 16.80
N GLY A 211 56.45 -48.39 17.31
CA GLY A 211 56.37 -48.20 18.77
C GLY A 211 57.52 -47.34 19.29
N ALA A 212 57.54 -47.11 20.60
CA ALA A 212 58.46 -46.18 21.24
C ALA A 212 59.87 -46.75 21.50
N ASN A 213 60.23 -47.87 20.86
CA ASN A 213 61.47 -48.62 21.11
C ASN A 213 61.98 -49.43 19.89
N GLU A 214 61.48 -49.19 18.66
CA GLU A 214 61.97 -49.83 17.42
C GLU A 214 62.42 -48.76 16.41
N ASP A 215 63.55 -49.03 15.74
CA ASP A 215 64.21 -48.14 14.78
C ASP A 215 63.28 -47.71 13.61
N VAL A 216 63.30 -46.43 13.27
CA VAL A 216 62.44 -45.82 12.24
C VAL A 216 63.27 -45.51 11.00
N GLY A 217 63.34 -46.43 10.04
CA GLY A 217 64.30 -46.33 8.92
C GLY A 217 63.99 -45.29 7.82
N TYR A 218 62.86 -44.58 7.88
CA TYR A 218 62.43 -43.61 6.86
C TYR A 218 61.94 -42.31 7.52
N PRO A 219 62.11 -41.14 6.89
CA PRO A 219 61.57 -39.87 7.38
C PRO A 219 60.09 -39.96 7.78
N THR A 220 59.82 -39.79 9.07
CA THR A 220 58.49 -39.94 9.67
C THR A 220 58.01 -38.62 10.22
N LEU A 221 56.81 -38.19 9.80
CA LEU A 221 56.18 -36.94 10.24
C LEU A 221 55.97 -36.93 11.76
N ILE A 222 56.44 -35.88 12.41
CA ILE A 222 56.42 -35.74 13.87
C ILE A 222 55.22 -34.91 14.32
N PRO A 223 54.39 -35.40 15.27
CA PRO A 223 53.13 -34.76 15.63
C PRO A 223 53.35 -33.54 16.54
N LEU A 224 53.54 -32.38 15.92
CA LEU A 224 53.53 -31.08 16.61
C LEU A 224 52.10 -30.68 17.04
N PRO A 225 51.94 -29.71 17.97
CA PRO A 225 50.63 -29.21 18.38
C PRO A 225 49.85 -28.58 17.22
N GLN A 226 48.51 -28.59 17.30
CA GLN A 226 47.67 -28.07 16.22
C GLN A 226 47.94 -26.59 15.93
N ASN A 227 48.06 -26.27 14.64
CA ASN A 227 48.39 -24.95 14.10
C ASN A 227 49.76 -24.40 14.54
N ARG A 228 50.70 -25.28 14.91
CA ARG A 228 52.08 -24.92 15.24
C ARG A 228 53.04 -25.65 14.30
N THR A 229 53.99 -24.93 13.71
CA THR A 229 55.04 -25.48 12.84
C THR A 229 56.40 -25.42 13.52
N ALA A 230 57.36 -26.20 13.01
CA ALA A 230 58.76 -26.13 13.44
C ALA A 230 59.51 -25.09 12.62
N ILE A 231 60.34 -24.29 13.31
CA ILE A 231 61.17 -23.21 12.72
C ILE A 231 62.67 -23.34 13.04
N ALA A 232 63.04 -24.26 13.94
CA ALA A 232 64.38 -24.82 14.03
C ALA A 232 64.34 -26.21 14.70
N VAL A 233 65.35 -27.04 14.45
CA VAL A 233 65.54 -28.36 15.09
C VAL A 233 67.02 -28.57 15.45
N ASN A 234 67.29 -29.17 16.59
CA ASN A 234 68.64 -29.61 16.97
C ASN A 234 68.60 -30.90 17.78
N LEU A 235 69.61 -31.76 17.59
CA LEU A 235 69.67 -33.11 18.15
C LEU A 235 70.98 -33.33 18.90
N GLY A 236 70.87 -33.83 20.13
CA GLY A 236 72.00 -34.27 20.93
C GLY A 236 72.33 -35.74 20.70
N GLY A 237 72.76 -36.42 21.76
CA GLY A 237 73.05 -37.86 21.69
C GLY A 237 71.79 -38.67 21.36
N ASP A 238 70.91 -38.79 22.35
CA ASP A 238 69.64 -39.53 22.30
C ASP A 238 68.44 -38.65 22.71
N SER A 239 68.58 -37.34 22.54
CA SER A 239 67.56 -36.33 22.83
C SER A 239 67.44 -35.37 21.65
N SER A 240 66.24 -34.86 21.43
CA SER A 240 65.89 -34.02 20.28
C SER A 240 65.09 -32.81 20.76
N CYS A 241 65.30 -31.64 20.17
CA CYS A 241 64.48 -30.46 20.44
C CYS A 241 64.14 -29.68 19.16
N THR A 242 63.03 -28.95 19.20
CA THR A 242 62.60 -28.05 18.12
C THR A 242 62.08 -26.73 18.71
N ILE A 243 62.28 -25.63 17.99
CA ILE A 243 61.65 -24.33 18.25
C ILE A 243 60.44 -24.22 17.31
N LEU A 244 59.32 -23.75 17.84
CA LEU A 244 58.07 -23.55 17.09
C LEU A 244 57.86 -22.08 16.71
N ASP A 245 57.01 -21.83 15.72
CA ASP A 245 56.58 -20.53 15.13
C ASP A 245 56.06 -19.42 16.09
N ASN A 246 56.17 -19.58 17.42
CA ASN A 246 55.97 -18.51 18.43
C ASN A 246 57.13 -18.41 19.43
N GLY A 247 58.29 -18.99 19.12
CA GLY A 247 59.47 -19.00 19.98
C GLY A 247 59.36 -19.87 21.24
N SER A 248 58.35 -20.73 21.36
CA SER A 248 58.34 -21.80 22.38
C SER A 248 58.97 -23.08 21.82
N GLY A 249 59.65 -23.84 22.69
CA GLY A 249 60.34 -25.07 22.30
C GLY A 249 59.68 -26.34 22.83
N MET A 250 59.95 -27.45 22.15
CA MET A 250 59.58 -28.80 22.59
C MET A 250 60.79 -29.74 22.50
N CYS A 251 60.94 -30.67 23.43
CA CYS A 251 61.98 -31.69 23.41
C CYS A 251 61.40 -33.11 23.64
N TRP A 252 62.12 -34.13 23.16
CA TRP A 252 61.79 -35.55 23.32
C TRP A 252 63.05 -36.43 23.26
N GLY A 253 62.90 -37.75 23.47
CA GLY A 253 63.99 -38.71 23.65
C GLY A 253 64.34 -38.97 25.12
N LEU A 254 65.61 -39.29 25.37
CA LEU A 254 66.19 -39.55 26.69
C LEU A 254 66.08 -38.32 27.62
N ASN A 255 65.75 -38.53 28.89
CA ASN A 255 65.54 -37.47 29.89
C ASN A 255 66.09 -37.83 31.28
N ASP A 256 67.01 -38.79 31.38
CA ASP A 256 67.56 -39.30 32.64
C ASP A 256 68.29 -38.27 33.51
N HIS A 257 68.74 -37.16 32.92
CA HIS A 257 69.34 -36.00 33.57
C HIS A 257 68.44 -34.75 33.59
N GLY A 258 67.22 -34.82 33.03
CA GLY A 258 66.31 -33.67 32.88
C GLY A 258 66.60 -32.80 31.64
N GLN A 259 67.37 -33.31 30.69
CA GLN A 259 67.84 -32.59 29.49
C GLN A 259 66.69 -32.11 28.57
N LEU A 260 65.50 -32.70 28.65
CA LEU A 260 64.34 -32.21 27.88
C LEU A 260 63.69 -30.96 28.48
N GLY A 261 64.02 -30.58 29.71
CA GLY A 261 63.52 -29.36 30.34
C GLY A 261 62.00 -29.34 30.60
N ASP A 262 61.34 -30.50 30.59
CA ASP A 262 59.89 -30.62 30.81
C ASP A 262 59.46 -30.54 32.29
N GLY A 263 60.44 -30.50 33.20
CA GLY A 263 60.22 -30.56 34.65
C GLY A 263 60.27 -31.99 35.24
N THR A 264 60.66 -32.99 34.44
CA THR A 264 60.75 -34.40 34.88
C THR A 264 62.10 -35.03 34.52
N MET A 265 62.31 -36.27 34.98
CA MET A 265 63.44 -37.13 34.60
C MET A 265 62.92 -38.40 33.91
N ALA A 266 61.96 -38.22 33.00
CA ALA A 266 61.24 -39.32 32.35
C ALA A 266 61.22 -39.10 30.85
N ASP A 267 61.76 -40.08 30.12
CA ASP A 267 61.93 -40.10 28.67
C ASP A 267 60.61 -39.87 27.93
N LYS A 268 60.67 -39.26 26.74
CA LYS A 268 59.47 -38.92 25.95
C LYS A 268 59.59 -39.49 24.56
N ASN A 269 58.57 -40.23 24.14
CA ASN A 269 58.42 -40.72 22.78
C ASN A 269 57.71 -39.73 21.84
N ALA A 270 57.41 -38.51 22.28
CA ALA A 270 56.71 -37.47 21.53
C ALA A 270 57.13 -36.07 21.99
N PRO A 271 57.12 -35.04 21.12
CA PRO A 271 57.43 -33.66 21.49
C PRO A 271 56.69 -33.20 22.74
N THR A 272 57.45 -32.82 23.76
CA THR A 272 56.92 -32.33 25.04
C THR A 272 57.41 -30.89 25.25
N PRO A 273 56.54 -29.94 25.64
CA PRO A 273 56.94 -28.54 25.83
C PRO A 273 58.07 -28.39 26.87
N ILE A 274 59.05 -27.56 26.56
CA ILE A 274 60.08 -27.14 27.52
C ILE A 274 59.42 -26.19 28.52
N THR A 275 59.46 -26.51 29.81
CA THR A 275 58.80 -25.72 30.88
C THR A 275 59.76 -25.00 31.81
N VAL A 276 61.07 -25.28 31.71
CA VAL A 276 62.12 -24.59 32.49
C VAL A 276 62.47 -23.19 31.97
N ILE A 277 62.15 -22.86 30.71
CA ILE A 277 62.39 -21.51 30.17
C ILE A 277 61.54 -20.47 30.94
N PRO A 278 62.11 -19.33 31.35
CA PRO A 278 61.37 -18.26 32.01
C PRO A 278 60.16 -17.79 31.18
N SER A 279 58.97 -17.73 31.78
CA SER A 279 57.69 -17.52 31.06
C SER A 279 57.46 -16.10 30.51
N ASN A 280 58.52 -15.32 30.33
CA ASN A 280 58.55 -14.01 29.69
C ASN A 280 59.62 -13.94 28.58
N ARG A 281 60.10 -15.10 28.13
CA ARG A 281 61.17 -15.29 27.15
C ARG A 281 60.75 -16.33 26.11
N THR A 282 61.36 -16.21 24.93
CA THR A 282 61.23 -17.10 23.78
C THR A 282 62.62 -17.56 23.33
N LEU A 283 62.71 -18.76 22.78
CA LEU A 283 63.92 -19.31 22.18
C LEU A 283 64.13 -18.74 20.78
N ALA A 284 65.35 -18.30 20.49
CA ALA A 284 65.82 -17.91 19.17
C ALA A 284 66.84 -18.90 18.59
N ALA A 285 67.55 -19.65 19.44
CA ALA A 285 68.30 -20.85 19.06
C ALA A 285 68.33 -21.85 20.23
N ILE A 286 68.62 -23.12 19.94
CA ILE A 286 68.76 -24.17 20.95
C ILE A 286 69.95 -25.09 20.61
N ALA A 287 70.68 -25.51 21.64
CA ALA A 287 71.79 -26.46 21.55
C ALA A 287 71.54 -27.61 22.54
N VAL A 288 71.52 -28.84 22.02
CA VAL A 288 71.19 -30.08 22.73
C VAL A 288 72.46 -30.92 22.79
N GLY A 289 73.04 -31.05 23.96
CA GLY A 289 74.21 -31.89 24.21
C GLY A 289 73.80 -33.34 24.47
N VAL A 290 74.69 -34.11 25.11
CA VAL A 290 74.41 -35.53 25.39
C VAL A 290 73.48 -35.68 26.61
N ASN A 291 73.75 -34.95 27.71
CA ASN A 291 72.99 -35.04 28.97
C ASN A 291 72.47 -33.67 29.48
N ASN A 292 72.50 -32.64 28.63
CA ASN A 292 72.19 -31.24 28.97
C ASN A 292 71.73 -30.47 27.72
N THR A 293 70.99 -29.38 27.92
CA THR A 293 70.45 -28.53 26.83
C THR A 293 70.56 -27.06 27.23
N CYS A 294 70.89 -26.19 26.28
CA CYS A 294 70.96 -24.73 26.46
C CYS A 294 70.13 -24.03 25.39
N GLY A 295 69.32 -23.06 25.81
CA GLY A 295 68.56 -22.17 24.94
C GLY A 295 69.20 -20.78 24.89
N LEU A 296 69.23 -20.20 23.68
CA LEU A 296 69.49 -18.78 23.46
C LEU A 296 68.15 -18.05 23.36
N LEU A 297 67.97 -17.01 24.16
CA LEU A 297 66.70 -16.30 24.31
C LEU A 297 66.63 -15.00 23.51
N ASP A 298 65.43 -14.44 23.39
CA ASP A 298 65.10 -13.19 22.67
C ASP A 298 65.90 -11.94 23.07
N ASP A 299 66.50 -11.91 24.27
CA ASP A 299 67.41 -10.85 24.71
C ASP A 299 68.90 -11.19 24.57
N GLY A 300 69.21 -12.31 23.92
CA GLY A 300 70.56 -12.85 23.80
C GLY A 300 71.14 -13.37 25.11
N SER A 301 70.29 -13.62 26.12
CA SER A 301 70.71 -14.36 27.31
C SER A 301 70.69 -15.86 27.06
N VAL A 302 71.64 -16.58 27.67
CA VAL A 302 71.76 -18.04 27.59
C VAL A 302 71.17 -18.67 28.85
N TYR A 303 70.31 -19.67 28.68
CA TYR A 303 69.68 -20.40 29.78
C TYR A 303 69.87 -21.91 29.58
N CYS A 304 70.51 -22.58 30.54
CA CYS A 304 70.96 -23.97 30.45
C CYS A 304 70.32 -24.87 31.52
N TRP A 305 70.08 -26.14 31.18
CA TRP A 305 69.48 -27.14 32.06
C TRP A 305 69.97 -28.57 31.74
N GLY A 306 69.57 -29.53 32.59
CA GLY A 306 70.07 -30.90 32.56
C GLY A 306 71.31 -31.08 33.45
N ASN A 307 72.29 -31.85 32.99
CA ASN A 307 73.53 -32.13 33.71
C ASN A 307 74.43 -30.89 33.89
N ASN A 308 75.01 -30.71 35.09
CA ASN A 308 75.95 -29.64 35.41
C ASN A 308 77.22 -30.13 36.17
N SER A 309 77.60 -31.41 36.07
CA SER A 309 78.75 -31.93 36.84
C SER A 309 80.11 -31.29 36.49
N TYR A 310 80.27 -30.74 35.28
CA TYR A 310 81.47 -30.01 34.85
C TYR A 310 81.29 -28.49 34.81
N GLY A 311 80.11 -27.97 35.17
CA GLY A 311 79.80 -26.55 35.11
C GLY A 311 79.15 -26.08 33.80
N GLN A 312 78.55 -27.01 33.02
CA GLN A 312 77.87 -26.74 31.73
C GLN A 312 76.76 -25.67 31.80
N HIS A 313 76.22 -25.34 32.98
CA HIS A 313 75.24 -24.25 33.11
C HIS A 313 75.87 -22.85 33.06
N GLY A 314 77.19 -22.72 33.26
CA GLY A 314 77.91 -21.45 33.22
C GLY A 314 77.53 -20.45 34.32
N ASP A 315 76.78 -20.87 35.35
CA ASP A 315 76.22 -20.01 36.40
C ASP A 315 77.16 -19.81 37.61
N GLY A 316 78.38 -20.35 37.55
CA GLY A 316 79.33 -20.39 38.66
C GLY A 316 79.11 -21.58 39.61
N THR A 317 78.22 -22.52 39.29
CA THR A 317 78.00 -23.76 40.04
C THR A 317 78.38 -24.99 39.21
N SER A 318 78.75 -26.06 39.89
CA SER A 318 78.84 -27.41 39.32
C SER A 318 78.28 -28.42 40.32
N SER A 319 77.65 -29.49 39.83
CA SER A 319 76.84 -30.39 40.66
C SER A 319 77.34 -31.83 40.66
N ASP A 320 77.92 -32.26 41.78
CA ASP A 320 78.13 -33.68 42.08
C ASP A 320 76.78 -34.37 42.39
N SER A 321 76.17 -34.98 41.36
CA SER A 321 75.25 -36.12 41.47
C SER A 321 73.85 -35.95 42.11
N ASN A 322 73.30 -34.75 42.30
CA ASN A 322 71.87 -34.56 42.67
C ASN A 322 71.29 -33.20 42.23
N LEU A 323 71.01 -33.03 40.93
CA LEU A 323 70.13 -31.96 40.45
C LEU A 323 68.68 -32.43 40.40
N THR A 324 67.76 -31.56 40.82
CA THR A 324 66.34 -31.68 40.49
C THR A 324 66.09 -31.13 39.10
N ALA A 325 65.53 -31.93 38.19
CA ALA A 325 65.24 -31.59 36.79
C ALA A 325 64.12 -30.54 36.57
N THR A 326 64.02 -29.56 37.47
CA THR A 326 62.94 -28.58 37.56
C THR A 326 63.45 -27.14 37.52
N THR A 327 64.76 -26.94 37.34
CA THR A 327 65.42 -25.62 37.34
C THR A 327 66.61 -25.62 36.40
N GLY A 328 66.58 -24.78 35.37
CA GLY A 328 67.79 -24.33 34.68
C GLY A 328 68.41 -23.10 35.37
N ALA A 329 69.50 -22.59 34.79
CA ALA A 329 70.17 -21.37 35.22
C ALA A 329 70.58 -20.51 34.02
N TYR A 330 70.68 -19.19 34.24
CA TYR A 330 71.28 -18.29 33.25
C TYR A 330 72.80 -18.43 33.31
N ALA A 331 73.45 -18.61 32.16
CA ALA A 331 74.90 -18.58 32.08
C ALA A 331 75.41 -17.16 32.37
N SER A 332 76.48 -17.05 33.18
CA SER A 332 77.09 -15.77 33.56
C SER A 332 77.99 -15.23 32.46
N LEU A 333 77.40 -14.84 31.33
CA LEU A 333 78.10 -14.25 30.19
C LEU A 333 78.94 -13.02 30.61
N PRO A 334 80.02 -12.69 29.87
CA PRO A 334 80.85 -11.53 30.17
C PRO A 334 80.06 -10.23 30.33
N SER A 335 80.50 -9.35 31.25
CA SER A 335 79.67 -8.25 31.73
C SER A 335 79.28 -7.25 30.64
N GLY A 336 77.98 -7.07 30.45
CA GLY A 336 77.41 -6.16 29.44
C GLY A 336 77.35 -6.73 28.02
N ARG A 337 77.50 -8.05 27.87
CA ARG A 337 77.51 -8.77 26.59
C ARG A 337 76.30 -9.69 26.46
N THR A 338 75.87 -9.93 25.23
CA THR A 338 74.82 -10.89 24.88
C THR A 338 75.37 -11.95 23.92
N ALA A 339 74.81 -13.14 23.94
CA ALA A 339 75.10 -14.17 22.96
C ALA A 339 74.24 -14.00 21.71
N ILE A 340 74.78 -14.41 20.56
CA ILE A 340 74.15 -14.36 19.23
C ILE A 340 74.30 -15.69 18.46
N SER A 341 74.89 -16.70 19.10
CA SER A 341 74.97 -18.11 18.68
C SER A 341 75.52 -18.90 19.88
N ILE A 342 75.10 -20.16 20.05
CA ILE A 342 75.58 -21.06 21.11
C ILE A 342 75.53 -22.50 20.62
N ASP A 343 76.63 -23.23 20.70
CA ASP A 343 76.66 -24.69 20.47
C ASP A 343 77.15 -25.45 21.72
N MET A 344 76.86 -26.74 21.79
CA MET A 344 77.17 -27.58 22.94
C MET A 344 77.65 -28.99 22.59
N GLY A 345 78.84 -29.33 23.07
CA GLY A 345 79.39 -30.68 22.99
C GLY A 345 78.85 -31.60 24.08
N LYS A 346 79.63 -32.64 24.42
CA LYS A 346 79.25 -33.62 25.45
C LYS A 346 79.11 -33.00 26.83
N GLU A 347 80.13 -32.27 27.26
CA GLU A 347 80.31 -31.77 28.63
C GLU A 347 80.81 -30.31 28.66
N HIS A 348 80.83 -29.63 27.51
CA HIS A 348 81.24 -28.24 27.36
C HIS A 348 80.33 -27.49 26.38
N VAL A 349 80.29 -26.16 26.49
CA VAL A 349 79.41 -25.24 25.78
C VAL A 349 80.24 -24.07 25.26
N CYS A 350 79.92 -23.53 24.08
CA CYS A 350 80.56 -22.34 23.53
C CYS A 350 79.53 -21.39 22.92
N ALA A 351 79.55 -20.11 23.31
CA ALA A 351 78.68 -19.07 22.77
C ALA A 351 79.48 -17.95 22.09
N ILE A 352 79.02 -17.52 20.91
CA ILE A 352 79.51 -16.32 20.22
C ILE A 352 78.72 -15.12 20.74
N LEU A 353 79.44 -14.03 21.06
CA LEU A 353 78.89 -12.82 21.66
C LEU A 353 78.70 -11.68 20.65
N ASP A 354 78.00 -10.62 21.06
CA ASP A 354 77.64 -9.41 20.29
C ASP A 354 78.79 -8.61 19.63
N ASP A 355 80.05 -8.92 19.92
CA ASP A 355 81.26 -8.36 19.28
C ASP A 355 82.03 -9.38 18.42
N ASN A 356 81.46 -10.58 18.23
CA ASN A 356 82.04 -11.77 17.61
C ASN A 356 83.17 -12.47 18.40
N SER A 357 83.45 -12.10 19.66
CA SER A 357 84.27 -12.96 20.53
C SER A 357 83.48 -14.22 20.95
N VAL A 358 84.18 -15.29 21.34
CA VAL A 358 83.58 -16.53 21.84
C VAL A 358 83.91 -16.70 23.31
N ALA A 359 82.95 -17.15 24.10
CA ALA A 359 83.16 -17.63 25.45
C ALA A 359 82.71 -19.10 25.58
N CYS A 360 83.57 -19.95 26.13
CA CYS A 360 83.29 -21.37 26.36
C CYS A 360 83.30 -21.71 27.86
N TRP A 361 82.61 -22.77 28.27
CA TRP A 361 82.59 -23.28 29.65
C TRP A 361 82.20 -24.77 29.71
N GLY A 362 82.31 -25.39 30.89
CA GLY A 362 82.17 -26.82 31.12
C GLY A 362 83.53 -27.52 31.19
N ASP A 363 83.61 -28.76 30.71
CA ASP A 363 84.86 -29.54 30.70
C ASP A 363 85.93 -28.94 29.78
N ASN A 364 87.19 -29.09 30.18
CA ASN A 364 88.37 -28.64 29.45
C ASN A 364 89.50 -29.68 29.49
N THR A 365 89.19 -30.96 29.76
CA THR A 365 90.19 -32.02 30.00
C THR A 365 91.20 -32.17 28.85
N TYR A 366 90.82 -31.78 27.63
CA TYR A 366 91.66 -31.81 26.43
C TYR A 366 91.91 -30.41 25.81
N GLY A 367 91.62 -29.33 26.54
CA GLY A 367 91.78 -27.96 26.04
C GLY A 367 90.60 -27.43 25.22
N GLN A 368 89.45 -28.11 25.23
CA GLN A 368 88.31 -27.77 24.35
C GLN A 368 87.62 -26.43 24.64
N LEU A 369 87.97 -25.73 25.73
CA LEU A 369 87.55 -24.34 25.97
C LEU A 369 88.43 -23.30 25.26
N GLY A 370 89.62 -23.66 24.78
CA GLY A 370 90.48 -22.79 23.97
C GLY A 370 91.10 -21.61 24.73
N ASP A 371 91.29 -21.74 26.05
CA ASP A 371 91.72 -20.68 26.97
C ASP A 371 93.24 -20.66 27.27
N ASN A 372 94.05 -21.45 26.55
CA ASN A 372 95.43 -21.80 26.89
C ASN A 372 95.53 -22.51 28.26
N THR A 373 94.51 -23.31 28.61
CA THR A 373 94.57 -24.24 29.74
C THR A 373 93.81 -25.53 29.47
N THR A 374 93.97 -26.51 30.37
CA THR A 374 93.19 -27.76 30.41
C THR A 374 92.36 -27.87 31.71
N ASN A 375 91.91 -26.72 32.25
CA ASN A 375 91.12 -26.65 33.48
C ASN A 375 89.64 -26.38 33.16
N SER A 376 88.75 -27.28 33.58
CA SER A 376 87.30 -27.14 33.42
C SER A 376 86.79 -25.89 34.15
N SER A 377 85.88 -25.14 33.54
CA SER A 377 85.37 -23.85 34.05
C SER A 377 83.85 -23.87 34.18
N ASN A 378 83.32 -23.47 35.35
CA ASN A 378 81.88 -23.36 35.57
C ASN A 378 81.30 -21.96 35.31
N ILE A 379 82.07 -21.09 34.66
CA ILE A 379 81.64 -19.80 34.12
C ILE A 379 82.17 -19.63 32.68
N PRO A 380 81.46 -18.89 31.80
CA PRO A 380 81.96 -18.50 30.48
C PRO A 380 83.32 -17.80 30.56
N ILE A 381 84.33 -18.41 29.93
CA ILE A 381 85.68 -17.85 29.76
C ILE A 381 85.94 -17.57 28.27
N VAL A 382 86.56 -16.42 27.97
CA VAL A 382 86.78 -15.97 26.59
C VAL A 382 87.90 -16.78 25.94
N VAL A 383 87.63 -17.32 24.76
CA VAL A 383 88.57 -18.09 23.93
C VAL A 383 89.77 -17.23 23.54
N ASN A 384 90.98 -17.79 23.60
CA ASN A 384 92.20 -17.02 23.35
C ASN A 384 92.41 -16.70 21.85
N GLY A 385 93.37 -15.82 21.55
CA GLY A 385 93.78 -15.44 20.19
C GLY A 385 93.09 -14.19 19.62
N ASN A 386 92.05 -13.67 20.28
CA ASN A 386 91.30 -12.47 19.85
C ASN A 386 90.75 -12.61 18.42
N HIS A 387 90.12 -13.75 18.15
CA HIS A 387 89.46 -14.04 16.88
C HIS A 387 88.00 -13.56 16.90
N SER A 388 87.55 -12.99 15.78
CA SER A 388 86.12 -12.69 15.54
C SER A 388 85.49 -13.88 14.82
N PHE A 389 84.63 -14.64 15.50
CA PHE A 389 84.01 -15.85 14.98
C PHE A 389 82.66 -15.57 14.27
N GLN A 390 82.51 -16.17 13.09
CA GLN A 390 81.31 -16.19 12.25
C GLN A 390 80.69 -17.60 12.11
N ALA A 391 81.21 -18.59 12.85
CA ALA A 391 80.48 -19.79 13.27
C ALA A 391 81.21 -20.45 14.45
N ILE A 392 80.50 -21.28 15.22
CA ILE A 392 81.05 -22.20 16.21
C ILE A 392 80.33 -23.54 16.04
N SER A 393 81.04 -24.64 16.24
CA SER A 393 80.48 -25.97 16.46
C SER A 393 81.35 -26.76 17.43
N THR A 394 80.74 -27.58 18.27
CA THR A 394 81.36 -28.26 19.41
C THR A 394 81.05 -29.76 19.39
N GLY A 395 82.06 -30.55 19.07
CA GLY A 395 81.97 -32.01 19.08
C GLY A 395 82.11 -32.58 20.48
N TYR A 396 82.30 -33.90 20.55
CA TYR A 396 82.21 -34.63 21.82
C TYR A 396 83.32 -34.24 22.82
N HIS A 397 84.53 -33.91 22.35
CA HIS A 397 85.67 -33.43 23.16
C HIS A 397 86.53 -32.37 22.44
N HIS A 398 85.97 -31.69 21.43
CA HIS A 398 86.68 -30.67 20.65
C HIS A 398 85.72 -29.58 20.18
N SER A 399 86.28 -28.47 19.73
CA SER A 399 85.56 -27.26 19.33
C SER A 399 86.18 -26.73 18.05
N CYS A 400 85.37 -26.31 17.09
CA CYS A 400 85.80 -25.71 15.84
C CYS A 400 84.95 -24.47 15.53
N GLY A 401 85.54 -23.45 14.93
CA GLY A 401 84.81 -22.26 14.51
C GLY A 401 85.35 -21.67 13.22
N ILE A 402 84.46 -21.01 12.48
CA ILE A 402 84.84 -20.20 11.31
C ILE A 402 85.02 -18.77 11.80
N ILE A 403 86.08 -18.06 11.39
CA ILE A 403 86.24 -16.62 11.67
C ILE A 403 85.69 -15.76 10.53
N THR A 404 85.51 -14.45 10.75
CA THR A 404 84.89 -13.49 9.81
C THR A 404 85.61 -13.25 8.46
N ASN A 405 86.57 -14.11 8.09
CA ASN A 405 87.18 -14.18 6.77
C ASN A 405 87.04 -15.57 6.12
N GLY A 406 86.21 -16.46 6.69
CA GLY A 406 85.98 -17.83 6.22
C GLY A 406 87.04 -18.86 6.63
N SER A 407 88.09 -18.48 7.36
CA SER A 407 89.09 -19.45 7.85
C SER A 407 88.55 -20.28 9.00
N VAL A 408 88.81 -21.60 8.99
CA VAL A 408 88.44 -22.53 10.06
C VAL A 408 89.57 -22.67 11.08
N TYR A 409 89.19 -22.72 12.35
CA TYR A 409 90.06 -23.00 13.49
C TYR A 409 89.45 -24.12 14.33
N CYS A 410 90.27 -25.04 14.85
CA CYS A 410 89.84 -26.15 15.73
C CYS A 410 90.76 -26.28 16.95
N TRP A 411 90.20 -26.71 18.08
CA TRP A 411 90.89 -26.92 19.36
C TRP A 411 90.20 -27.99 20.22
N GLY A 412 90.86 -28.43 21.30
CA GLY A 412 90.47 -29.59 22.11
C GLY A 412 91.22 -30.87 21.72
N HIS A 413 90.53 -32.01 21.88
CA HIS A 413 91.09 -33.34 21.67
C HIS A 413 91.42 -33.62 20.18
N SER A 414 92.54 -34.29 19.93
CA SER A 414 93.11 -34.52 18.58
C SER A 414 92.93 -35.94 18.03
N ALA A 415 92.74 -36.95 18.89
CA ALA A 415 92.82 -38.35 18.48
C ALA A 415 91.84 -38.72 17.35
N GLY A 416 92.30 -39.52 16.40
CA GLY A 416 91.60 -39.81 15.15
C GLY A 416 91.73 -38.73 14.07
N GLY A 417 92.34 -37.58 14.37
CA GLY A 417 92.59 -36.49 13.41
C GLY A 417 91.54 -35.37 13.38
N ARG A 418 90.56 -35.37 14.29
CA ARG A 418 89.37 -34.51 14.28
C ARG A 418 89.61 -32.98 14.23
N LEU A 419 90.81 -32.52 14.58
CA LEU A 419 91.20 -31.10 14.49
C LEU A 419 91.71 -30.69 13.09
N GLY A 420 92.08 -31.64 12.21
CA GLY A 420 92.51 -31.35 10.84
C GLY A 420 93.92 -30.76 10.69
N LEU A 421 94.71 -30.73 11.76
CA LEU A 421 96.01 -30.05 11.85
C LEU A 421 97.20 -30.84 11.28
N GLY A 422 96.98 -32.06 10.79
CA GLY A 422 98.02 -32.97 10.30
C GLY A 422 98.90 -33.61 11.38
N VAL A 423 98.54 -33.45 12.67
CA VAL A 423 99.34 -33.90 13.82
C VAL A 423 98.47 -34.52 14.93
N GLU A 424 99.04 -35.50 15.62
CA GLU A 424 98.49 -36.12 16.84
C GLU A 424 98.96 -35.34 18.07
N THR A 425 98.32 -34.20 18.34
CA THR A 425 98.55 -33.35 19.51
C THR A 425 97.31 -32.51 19.79
N ASP A 426 96.78 -32.60 21.01
CA ASP A 426 95.64 -31.80 21.48
C ASP A 426 96.03 -30.30 21.54
N SER A 427 95.06 -29.41 21.36
CA SER A 427 95.32 -27.97 21.29
C SER A 427 94.43 -27.20 22.26
N ASP A 428 95.02 -26.49 23.22
CA ASP A 428 94.33 -25.65 24.21
C ASP A 428 94.12 -24.19 23.76
N GLU A 429 94.44 -23.89 22.50
CA GLU A 429 94.14 -22.63 21.80
C GLU A 429 93.56 -22.94 20.40
N PRO A 430 92.75 -22.06 19.79
CA PRO A 430 92.28 -22.21 18.41
C PRO A 430 93.44 -22.34 17.41
N ALA A 431 93.58 -23.53 16.81
CA ALA A 431 94.59 -23.80 15.79
C ALA A 431 93.98 -23.76 14.38
N TRP A 432 94.65 -23.07 13.44
CA TRP A 432 94.17 -22.91 12.06
C TRP A 432 94.19 -24.23 11.28
N VAL A 433 93.10 -24.50 10.56
CA VAL A 433 92.94 -25.71 9.73
C VAL A 433 93.17 -25.35 8.26
N ASP A 434 94.10 -26.02 7.59
CA ASP A 434 94.34 -25.81 6.16
C ASP A 434 93.34 -26.59 5.31
N LEU A 435 92.34 -25.89 4.80
CA LEU A 435 91.32 -26.43 3.88
C LEU A 435 91.88 -26.68 2.47
N ASN A 436 93.06 -26.14 2.14
CA ASN A 436 93.65 -26.19 0.80
C ASN A 436 94.43 -27.52 0.64
N GLY A 437 93.84 -28.49 -0.05
CA GLY A 437 94.51 -29.74 -0.40
C GLY A 437 95.79 -29.51 -1.22
N THR A 438 96.71 -30.49 -1.23
CA THR A 438 98.05 -30.34 -1.84
C THR A 438 98.07 -30.13 -3.37
N SER A 439 96.91 -30.15 -4.04
CA SER A 439 96.70 -29.69 -5.41
C SER A 439 96.18 -28.24 -5.44
N SER A 440 97.09 -27.30 -5.69
CA SER A 440 96.79 -25.85 -5.71
C SER A 440 95.91 -25.39 -6.88
N SER A 441 94.85 -24.60 -6.62
CA SER A 441 94.58 -23.34 -7.37
C SER A 441 93.43 -22.43 -6.88
N GLN A 442 93.08 -22.34 -5.59
CA GLN A 442 92.25 -21.23 -5.07
C GLN A 442 92.39 -21.11 -3.54
N HIS A 443 91.98 -19.97 -2.96
CA HIS A 443 91.87 -19.81 -1.50
C HIS A 443 90.52 -20.39 -1.06
N THR A 444 90.47 -21.68 -0.73
CA THR A 444 89.23 -22.30 -0.25
C THR A 444 88.98 -21.88 1.20
N HIS A 445 87.90 -21.15 1.42
CA HIS A 445 87.38 -20.81 2.74
C HIS A 445 85.99 -21.43 2.94
N ALA A 446 85.55 -21.53 4.20
CA ALA A 446 84.22 -22.04 4.55
C ALA A 446 83.11 -21.08 4.09
N SER A 447 81.91 -21.62 3.88
CA SER A 447 80.73 -20.84 3.49
C SER A 447 80.16 -20.05 4.66
N LEU A 448 79.89 -18.77 4.43
CA LEU A 448 79.39 -17.79 5.39
C LEU A 448 78.56 -16.73 4.67
N ASP A 449 77.35 -16.47 5.17
CA ASP A 449 76.52 -15.30 4.87
C ASP A 449 76.52 -14.28 6.03
N ASP A 450 75.90 -13.12 5.82
CA ASP A 450 75.82 -12.03 6.81
C ASP A 450 74.80 -12.32 7.94
N ARG A 451 74.92 -11.61 9.08
CA ARG A 451 73.93 -11.65 10.18
C ARG A 451 72.88 -10.53 10.10
N ASP A 452 73.04 -9.59 9.17
CA ASP A 452 72.16 -8.45 8.89
C ASP A 452 71.80 -8.48 7.39
N PRO A 453 70.78 -9.27 6.98
CA PRO A 453 70.48 -9.53 5.57
C PRO A 453 69.73 -8.40 4.84
N ASP A 454 69.04 -7.52 5.56
CA ASP A 454 68.32 -6.37 4.98
C ASP A 454 69.14 -5.06 5.04
N GLY A 455 70.07 -4.94 6.00
CA GLY A 455 70.98 -3.82 6.16
C GLY A 455 70.46 -2.68 7.06
N ASP A 456 69.46 -2.91 7.90
CA ASP A 456 68.93 -1.93 8.88
C ASP A 456 69.95 -1.62 10.00
N GLY A 457 70.82 -2.57 10.35
CA GLY A 457 71.81 -2.47 11.43
C GLY A 457 71.49 -3.29 12.69
N ILE A 458 70.38 -4.03 12.72
CA ILE A 458 70.04 -5.00 13.77
C ILE A 458 70.40 -6.41 13.28
N LEU A 459 71.07 -7.18 14.14
CA LEU A 459 71.37 -8.60 13.84
C LEU A 459 70.07 -9.41 13.86
N SER A 460 69.89 -10.33 12.91
CA SER A 460 68.62 -11.07 12.71
C SER A 460 68.00 -11.65 13.99
N ILE A 461 68.82 -12.11 14.93
CA ILE A 461 68.38 -12.63 16.23
C ILE A 461 67.63 -11.64 17.13
N PHE A 462 67.81 -10.33 16.90
CA PHE A 462 67.18 -9.23 17.63
C PHE A 462 66.20 -8.43 16.77
N ASP A 463 66.02 -8.79 15.49
CA ASP A 463 65.17 -8.08 14.53
C ASP A 463 63.84 -8.83 14.32
N PRO A 464 62.67 -8.17 14.45
CA PRO A 464 61.39 -8.74 14.02
C PRO A 464 61.19 -8.83 12.49
N LEU A 465 62.01 -8.16 11.65
CA LEU A 465 61.87 -8.13 10.19
C LEU A 465 63.19 -8.43 9.41
N PRO A 466 63.92 -9.53 9.73
CA PRO A 466 65.32 -9.79 9.35
C PRO A 466 65.62 -9.98 7.85
N TYR A 467 64.67 -9.73 6.94
CA TYR A 467 64.83 -9.90 5.50
C TYR A 467 64.12 -8.80 4.73
N PRO A 468 64.72 -8.28 3.64
CA PRO A 468 64.14 -7.17 2.88
C PRO A 468 62.83 -7.59 2.19
N PRO A 469 61.81 -6.70 2.13
CA PRO A 469 60.49 -7.03 1.57
C PRO A 469 60.57 -7.44 0.09
N PRO A 470 59.79 -8.45 -0.34
CA PRO A 470 59.92 -9.03 -1.67
C PRO A 470 59.52 -8.04 -2.78
N VAL A 471 60.35 -7.97 -3.83
CA VAL A 471 60.11 -7.12 -4.99
C VAL A 471 59.06 -7.77 -5.90
N CYS A 472 57.79 -7.47 -5.65
CA CYS A 472 56.66 -8.02 -6.41
C CYS A 472 56.81 -7.78 -7.91
N THR A 473 56.54 -8.81 -8.72
CA THR A 473 56.62 -8.71 -10.19
C THR A 473 55.39 -8.03 -10.75
N ALA A 474 55.52 -7.33 -11.88
CA ALA A 474 54.39 -6.71 -12.57
C ALA A 474 53.24 -7.74 -12.78
N GLY A 475 52.03 -7.33 -12.43
CA GLY A 475 50.89 -8.22 -12.19
C GLY A 475 50.52 -8.36 -10.71
N HIS A 476 51.45 -8.12 -9.79
CA HIS A 476 51.28 -8.27 -8.34
C HIS A 476 51.75 -7.01 -7.61
N TYR A 477 51.14 -6.70 -6.45
CA TYR A 477 51.53 -5.56 -5.62
C TYR A 477 51.75 -5.96 -4.16
N LEU A 478 52.61 -5.21 -3.47
CA LEU A 478 53.00 -5.47 -2.08
C LEU A 478 51.89 -5.04 -1.11
N VAL A 479 51.45 -5.95 -0.24
CA VAL A 479 50.56 -5.69 0.89
C VAL A 479 51.18 -6.32 2.14
N GLY A 480 51.65 -5.49 3.08
CA GLY A 480 52.53 -5.97 4.15
C GLY A 480 53.84 -6.48 3.56
N TYR A 481 54.16 -7.74 3.79
CA TYR A 481 55.27 -8.46 3.15
C TYR A 481 54.81 -9.41 2.02
N GLU A 482 53.52 -9.53 1.73
CA GLU A 482 53.02 -10.43 0.67
C GLU A 482 52.88 -9.72 -0.69
N CYS A 483 53.24 -10.43 -1.76
CA CYS A 483 52.98 -10.02 -3.14
C CYS A 483 51.66 -10.61 -3.65
N VAL A 484 50.58 -9.82 -3.57
CA VAL A 484 49.24 -10.26 -3.96
C VAL A 484 48.92 -9.90 -5.41
N ASP A 485 48.19 -10.78 -6.10
CA ASP A 485 47.65 -10.55 -7.45
C ASP A 485 46.92 -9.19 -7.55
N ALA A 486 47.16 -8.46 -8.65
CA ALA A 486 46.19 -7.51 -9.15
C ALA A 486 44.85 -8.22 -9.31
N SER A 487 43.81 -7.72 -8.64
CA SER A 487 42.48 -8.31 -8.64
C SER A 487 41.85 -8.20 -10.04
N PRO A 488 40.89 -9.07 -10.41
CA PRO A 488 40.14 -8.87 -11.64
C PRO A 488 39.56 -7.45 -11.73
N GLY A 489 39.58 -6.89 -12.93
CA GLY A 489 39.26 -5.48 -13.18
C GLY A 489 40.40 -4.50 -12.83
N HIS A 490 41.54 -4.97 -12.33
CA HIS A 490 42.70 -4.13 -12.00
C HIS A 490 43.96 -4.64 -12.70
N TYR A 491 45.01 -3.83 -12.68
CA TYR A 491 46.33 -4.18 -13.20
C TYR A 491 47.46 -3.52 -12.41
N VAL A 492 48.65 -4.12 -12.49
CA VAL A 492 49.90 -3.60 -11.91
C VAL A 492 50.97 -3.60 -13.00
N PRO A 493 51.36 -2.43 -13.57
CA PRO A 493 52.21 -2.39 -14.77
C PRO A 493 53.71 -2.53 -14.49
N ASN A 494 54.17 -2.34 -13.24
CA ASN A 494 55.60 -2.28 -12.88
C ASN A 494 55.94 -3.22 -11.73
N ASN A 495 57.17 -3.75 -11.72
CA ASN A 495 57.72 -4.43 -10.55
C ASN A 495 57.89 -3.45 -9.36
N GLY A 496 57.80 -3.96 -8.13
CA GLY A 496 57.95 -3.17 -6.90
C GLY A 496 56.79 -2.21 -6.62
N SER A 497 55.61 -2.45 -7.21
CA SER A 497 54.42 -1.63 -6.95
C SER A 497 53.78 -2.00 -5.61
N THR A 498 53.30 -1.00 -4.86
CA THR A 498 52.60 -1.17 -3.58
C THR A 498 51.08 -0.95 -3.69
N GLU A 499 50.56 -0.73 -4.89
CA GLU A 499 49.14 -0.47 -5.18
C GLU A 499 48.74 -1.08 -6.53
N GLN A 500 47.46 -1.44 -6.68
CA GLN A 500 46.86 -1.88 -7.94
C GLN A 500 45.98 -0.79 -8.58
N THR A 501 46.01 -0.68 -9.91
CA THR A 501 45.27 0.34 -10.66
C THR A 501 43.98 -0.25 -11.27
N PRO A 502 42.78 0.32 -11.04
CA PRO A 502 41.56 -0.15 -11.68
C PRO A 502 41.56 0.13 -13.19
N CYS A 503 40.98 -0.79 -13.97
CA CYS A 503 40.72 -0.58 -15.39
C CYS A 503 39.79 0.62 -15.59
N ALA A 504 40.19 1.51 -16.50
CA ALA A 504 39.37 2.66 -16.89
C ALA A 504 38.16 2.23 -17.72
N ASN A 505 37.07 2.99 -17.68
CA ASN A 505 35.91 2.79 -18.55
C ASN A 505 36.35 2.66 -20.02
N GLY A 506 35.75 1.72 -20.77
CA GLY A 506 36.19 1.35 -22.11
C GLY A 506 37.31 0.29 -22.13
N THR A 507 37.81 -0.12 -20.96
CA THR A 507 38.71 -1.27 -20.81
C THR A 507 38.14 -2.28 -19.82
N TYR A 508 38.66 -3.50 -19.82
CA TYR A 508 38.28 -4.54 -18.87
C TYR A 508 39.41 -5.55 -18.63
N GLN A 509 39.33 -6.30 -17.53
CA GLN A 509 40.30 -7.36 -17.22
C GLN A 509 39.65 -8.53 -16.45
N PRO A 510 39.34 -9.68 -17.10
CA PRO A 510 38.68 -10.81 -16.44
C PRO A 510 39.58 -11.64 -15.51
N PHE A 511 40.90 -11.50 -15.60
CA PHE A 511 41.86 -12.34 -14.88
C PHE A 511 42.60 -11.58 -13.78
N SER A 512 43.12 -12.31 -12.80
CA SER A 512 44.01 -11.77 -11.77
C SER A 512 45.48 -11.81 -12.22
N GLY A 513 46.37 -11.09 -11.53
CA GLY A 513 47.82 -11.12 -11.80
C GLY A 513 48.25 -10.33 -13.05
N GLN A 514 47.47 -9.33 -13.47
CA GLN A 514 47.57 -8.75 -14.83
C GLN A 514 48.34 -7.42 -14.89
N THR A 515 49.07 -7.21 -15.99
CA THR A 515 49.94 -6.03 -16.20
C THR A 515 49.28 -4.90 -16.99
N SER A 516 48.11 -5.12 -17.56
CA SER A 516 47.32 -4.13 -18.32
C SER A 516 45.86 -4.57 -18.45
N CYS A 517 44.99 -3.68 -18.93
CA CYS A 517 43.59 -3.98 -19.26
C CYS A 517 43.40 -4.12 -20.78
N TYR A 518 42.51 -5.01 -21.19
CA TYR A 518 42.10 -5.14 -22.59
C TYR A 518 41.19 -3.96 -22.98
N GLN A 519 41.32 -3.47 -24.22
CA GLN A 519 40.32 -2.57 -24.80
C GLN A 519 39.03 -3.37 -25.02
N THR A 520 37.88 -2.76 -24.75
CA THR A 520 36.58 -3.36 -25.04
C THR A 520 36.37 -3.51 -26.56
N ASP A 521 35.86 -4.65 -27.00
CA ASP A 521 35.67 -5.00 -28.41
C ASP A 521 34.54 -4.20 -29.09
N SER A 522 34.64 -4.03 -30.41
CA SER A 522 33.56 -3.44 -31.21
C SER A 522 32.29 -4.29 -31.05
N GLY A 523 31.16 -3.61 -30.82
CA GLY A 523 29.88 -4.23 -30.48
C GLY A 523 29.65 -4.43 -28.98
N TYR A 524 30.61 -4.05 -28.13
CA TYR A 524 30.53 -4.15 -26.67
C TYR A 524 30.85 -2.80 -26.01
N TYR A 525 30.59 -2.69 -24.70
CA TYR A 525 30.94 -1.52 -23.90
C TYR A 525 31.32 -1.88 -22.45
N THR A 526 32.05 -0.98 -21.79
CA THR A 526 32.27 -1.00 -20.33
C THR A 526 32.19 0.38 -19.69
N ASP A 527 31.18 0.58 -18.84
CA ASP A 527 30.83 1.84 -18.17
C ASP A 527 31.26 1.92 -16.69
N GLU A 528 31.74 0.83 -16.10
CA GLU A 528 32.20 0.79 -14.71
C GLU A 528 33.74 0.73 -14.60
N LEU A 529 34.31 1.53 -13.70
CA LEU A 529 35.71 1.40 -13.29
C LEU A 529 35.92 0.03 -12.65
N GLY A 530 36.98 -0.67 -13.04
CA GLY A 530 37.22 -2.02 -12.56
C GLY A 530 36.41 -3.12 -13.27
N SER A 531 35.90 -2.86 -14.49
CA SER A 531 35.13 -3.85 -15.26
C SER A 531 35.91 -5.17 -15.45
N ILE A 532 35.32 -6.28 -15.00
CA ILE A 532 35.88 -7.64 -15.19
C ILE A 532 35.45 -8.28 -16.52
N GLN A 533 34.40 -7.76 -17.16
CA GLN A 533 33.80 -8.30 -18.37
C GLN A 533 33.25 -7.17 -19.23
N GLN A 534 33.11 -7.42 -20.53
CA GLN A 534 32.50 -6.49 -21.49
C GLN A 534 31.03 -6.82 -21.75
N THR A 535 30.17 -5.79 -21.78
CA THR A 535 28.72 -5.95 -22.00
C THR A 535 28.40 -5.79 -23.48
N ALA A 536 27.73 -6.78 -24.08
CA ALA A 536 27.34 -6.71 -25.49
C ALA A 536 26.28 -5.63 -25.72
N CYS A 537 26.42 -4.86 -26.80
CA CYS A 537 25.38 -3.94 -27.26
C CYS A 537 24.10 -4.72 -27.57
N THR A 538 23.01 -4.36 -26.89
CA THR A 538 21.70 -5.00 -27.05
C THR A 538 21.13 -4.74 -28.44
N PRO A 539 20.30 -5.64 -28.99
CA PRO A 539 19.61 -5.41 -30.27
C PRO A 539 18.88 -4.06 -30.26
N GLY A 540 19.25 -3.20 -31.21
CA GLY A 540 18.83 -1.81 -31.31
C GLY A 540 19.92 -0.78 -31.02
N SER A 541 20.97 -1.18 -30.34
CA SER A 541 22.22 -0.42 -30.22
C SER A 541 23.34 -1.08 -31.04
N TYR A 542 24.41 -0.35 -31.30
CA TYR A 542 25.60 -0.84 -31.98
C TYR A 542 26.85 -0.07 -31.51
N GLN A 543 28.04 -0.62 -31.73
CA GLN A 543 29.28 0.09 -31.42
C GLN A 543 30.38 -0.25 -32.44
N PRO A 544 30.71 0.63 -33.40
CA PRO A 544 31.76 0.36 -34.38
C PRO A 544 33.17 0.38 -33.76
N ASP A 545 33.41 1.24 -32.78
CA ASP A 545 34.76 1.56 -32.32
C ASP A 545 35.18 0.71 -31.11
N LEU A 546 36.49 0.47 -30.99
CA LEU A 546 37.11 -0.18 -29.84
C LEU A 546 37.16 0.77 -28.63
N GLY A 547 37.22 0.20 -27.42
CA GLY A 547 37.55 0.93 -26.21
C GLY A 547 36.41 1.79 -25.64
N GLN A 548 35.16 1.45 -25.92
CA GLN A 548 34.02 2.36 -25.71
C GLN A 548 33.25 2.12 -24.41
N THR A 549 32.72 3.22 -23.87
CA THR A 549 32.03 3.25 -22.56
C THR A 549 30.51 3.12 -22.65
N SER A 550 29.95 3.10 -23.85
CA SER A 550 28.52 2.92 -24.09
C SER A 550 28.28 2.46 -25.54
N CYS A 551 27.10 1.93 -25.82
CA CYS A 551 26.65 1.66 -27.18
C CYS A 551 25.94 2.87 -27.78
N ILE A 552 26.01 3.00 -29.10
CA ILE A 552 25.29 4.01 -29.87
C ILE A 552 23.92 3.42 -30.25
N ASP A 553 22.84 4.08 -29.84
CA ASP A 553 21.50 3.73 -30.32
C ASP A 553 21.41 3.87 -31.84
N THR A 554 20.76 2.92 -32.53
CA THR A 554 20.50 3.07 -33.97
C THR A 554 19.76 4.38 -34.22
N THR A 555 20.15 5.11 -35.26
CA THR A 555 19.45 6.32 -35.68
C THR A 555 18.16 5.95 -36.43
N PRO A 556 17.06 6.69 -36.27
CA PRO A 556 15.81 6.48 -36.99
C PRO A 556 16.01 6.18 -38.49
N GLY A 557 15.17 5.28 -39.02
CA GLY A 557 15.36 4.66 -40.33
C GLY A 557 16.36 3.51 -40.37
N ASN A 558 16.94 3.11 -39.23
CA ASN A 558 17.93 2.03 -39.15
C ASN A 558 17.70 1.14 -37.93
N TYR A 559 18.22 -0.08 -37.98
CA TYR A 559 18.08 -1.11 -36.95
C TYR A 559 19.35 -1.91 -36.71
N SER A 560 19.37 -2.66 -35.60
CA SER A 560 20.46 -3.53 -35.18
C SER A 560 19.89 -4.82 -34.59
N ALA A 561 19.78 -5.89 -35.39
CA ALA A 561 19.03 -7.09 -35.01
C ALA A 561 19.81 -8.11 -34.15
N GLN A 562 21.11 -7.95 -34.01
CA GLN A 562 21.98 -8.89 -33.29
C GLN A 562 22.62 -8.22 -32.08
N SER A 563 22.71 -8.94 -30.96
CA SER A 563 23.54 -8.52 -29.84
C SER A 563 25.00 -8.54 -30.26
N GLY A 564 25.80 -7.55 -29.86
CA GLY A 564 27.20 -7.42 -30.31
C GLY A 564 27.37 -6.75 -31.69
N SER A 565 26.36 -6.03 -32.19
CA SER A 565 26.44 -5.41 -33.54
C SER A 565 27.44 -4.26 -33.62
N ILE A 566 28.29 -4.27 -34.65
CA ILE A 566 29.27 -3.21 -34.94
C ILE A 566 28.73 -2.11 -35.87
N SER A 567 27.53 -2.28 -36.44
CA SER A 567 26.96 -1.36 -37.42
C SER A 567 25.44 -1.44 -37.44
N GLN A 568 24.77 -0.31 -37.62
CA GLN A 568 23.34 -0.26 -37.96
C GLN A 568 23.09 -0.57 -39.45
N LYS A 569 21.97 -1.24 -39.77
CA LYS A 569 21.48 -1.46 -41.13
C LYS A 569 20.27 -0.56 -41.40
N ALA A 570 20.19 0.02 -42.59
CA ALA A 570 19.03 0.79 -43.02
C ALA A 570 17.76 -0.08 -43.19
N CYS A 571 16.60 0.50 -42.92
CA CYS A 571 15.31 -0.06 -43.27
C CYS A 571 15.10 -0.06 -44.78
N ASP A 572 14.62 -1.18 -45.31
CA ASP A 572 14.35 -1.38 -46.74
C ASP A 572 12.97 -0.78 -47.09
N PRO A 573 12.69 -0.39 -48.35
CA PRO A 573 11.40 0.18 -48.75
C PRO A 573 10.23 -0.72 -48.36
N GLY A 574 9.13 -0.12 -47.91
CA GLY A 574 8.06 -0.81 -47.19
C GLY A 574 8.23 -0.82 -45.67
N THR A 575 9.44 -0.61 -45.12
CA THR A 575 9.72 -0.66 -43.67
C THR A 575 10.35 0.64 -43.15
N TYR A 576 9.99 1.06 -41.94
CA TYR A 576 10.47 2.31 -41.31
C TYR A 576 10.91 2.09 -39.87
N GLN A 577 11.54 3.11 -39.27
CA GLN A 577 11.83 3.10 -37.84
C GLN A 577 11.87 4.53 -37.26
N PRO A 578 10.85 4.99 -36.50
CA PRO A 578 10.81 6.36 -35.99
C PRO A 578 11.69 6.60 -34.77
N ASN A 579 12.02 5.55 -34.01
CA ASN A 579 12.70 5.69 -32.74
C ASN A 579 14.19 5.39 -32.84
N HIS A 580 14.96 5.96 -31.93
CA HIS A 580 16.32 5.52 -31.65
C HIS A 580 16.32 4.16 -30.93
N GLY A 581 17.39 3.37 -31.10
CA GLY A 581 17.66 2.22 -30.23
C GLY A 581 16.87 0.95 -30.56
N GLN A 582 16.71 0.58 -31.85
CA GLN A 582 15.64 -0.34 -32.29
C GLN A 582 16.12 -1.61 -32.99
N ALA A 583 15.71 -2.77 -32.45
CA ALA A 583 16.17 -4.08 -32.88
C ALA A 583 15.72 -4.51 -34.29
N SER A 584 14.68 -3.87 -34.83
CA SER A 584 14.12 -4.17 -36.15
C SER A 584 13.49 -2.92 -36.75
N CYS A 585 13.30 -2.93 -38.07
CA CYS A 585 12.35 -2.02 -38.69
C CYS A 585 10.93 -2.50 -38.39
N LEU A 586 10.00 -1.57 -38.34
CA LEU A 586 8.57 -1.86 -38.41
C LEU A 586 8.20 -1.93 -39.89
N ASP A 587 7.38 -2.91 -40.27
CA ASP A 587 6.65 -2.81 -41.53
C ASP A 587 5.79 -1.53 -41.51
N ALA A 588 5.65 -0.85 -42.64
CA ALA A 588 4.66 0.23 -42.74
C ALA A 588 3.29 -0.33 -42.38
N ASP A 589 2.62 0.27 -41.40
CA ASP A 589 1.28 -0.14 -40.97
C ASP A 589 0.31 -0.08 -42.16
N PRO A 590 -0.70 -0.98 -42.23
CA PRO A 590 -1.79 -0.83 -43.19
C PRO A 590 -2.35 0.60 -43.15
N GLY A 591 -2.42 1.23 -44.33
CA GLY A 591 -2.82 2.62 -44.52
C GLY A 591 -1.66 3.60 -44.59
N HIS A 592 -0.43 3.15 -44.39
CA HIS A 592 0.77 3.93 -44.68
C HIS A 592 1.63 3.24 -45.73
N PHE A 593 2.66 3.95 -46.21
CA PHE A 593 3.66 3.40 -47.12
C PHE A 593 5.04 3.99 -46.87
N VAL A 594 6.07 3.26 -47.30
CA VAL A 594 7.47 3.69 -47.24
C VAL A 594 8.09 3.52 -48.61
N LEU A 595 8.39 4.64 -49.28
CA LEU A 595 8.80 4.67 -50.68
C LEU A 595 10.30 4.47 -50.88
N VAL A 596 11.13 4.93 -49.93
CA VAL A 596 12.60 4.89 -50.02
C VAL A 596 13.23 4.24 -48.79
N PRO A 597 14.47 3.71 -48.90
CA PRO A 597 15.17 3.16 -47.74
C PRO A 597 15.45 4.23 -46.68
N MET A 598 15.72 3.80 -45.45
CA MET A 598 16.14 4.67 -44.34
C MET A 598 15.09 5.72 -43.91
N GLN A 599 13.80 5.51 -44.23
CA GLN A 599 12.74 6.40 -43.75
C GLN A 599 12.53 6.29 -42.23
N THR A 600 12.51 7.44 -41.57
CA THR A 600 12.20 7.57 -40.14
C THR A 600 10.69 7.48 -39.90
N THR A 601 9.88 7.99 -40.82
CA THR A 601 8.41 7.95 -40.76
C THR A 601 7.84 7.21 -41.96
N GLN A 602 6.89 6.31 -41.72
CA GLN A 602 5.93 5.90 -42.73
C GLN A 602 5.10 7.12 -43.18
N ILE A 603 4.79 7.19 -44.47
CA ILE A 603 3.98 8.25 -45.05
C ILE A 603 2.52 7.78 -45.00
N PRO A 604 1.59 8.52 -44.38
CA PRO A 604 0.18 8.13 -44.43
C PRO A 604 -0.31 8.14 -45.87
N CYS A 605 -1.18 7.19 -46.23
CA CYS A 605 -2.01 7.38 -47.42
C CYS A 605 -2.78 8.68 -47.25
N ALA A 606 -2.71 9.56 -48.24
CA ALA A 606 -3.48 10.79 -48.25
C ALA A 606 -4.99 10.45 -48.22
N PRO A 607 -5.85 11.35 -47.70
CA PRO A 607 -7.28 11.10 -47.67
C PRO A 607 -7.80 10.76 -49.07
N GLY A 608 -8.63 9.72 -49.18
CA GLY A 608 -9.04 9.14 -50.46
C GLY A 608 -8.13 8.04 -51.02
N PHE A 609 -7.05 7.69 -50.32
CA PHE A 609 -6.16 6.58 -50.67
C PHE A 609 -5.99 5.61 -49.50
N TYR A 610 -5.78 4.33 -49.80
CA TYR A 610 -5.68 3.26 -48.81
C TYR A 610 -4.61 2.21 -49.13
N GLN A 611 -4.22 1.40 -48.13
CA GLN A 611 -3.25 0.31 -48.30
C GLN A 611 -3.51 -0.84 -47.30
N PRO A 612 -4.16 -1.96 -47.71
CA PRO A 612 -4.62 -2.99 -46.77
C PRO A 612 -3.56 -4.00 -46.35
N ILE A 613 -2.36 -3.95 -46.92
CA ILE A 613 -1.26 -4.85 -46.59
C ILE A 613 -0.14 -4.03 -45.91
N ALA A 614 0.45 -4.57 -44.86
CA ALA A 614 1.64 -3.98 -44.25
C ALA A 614 2.87 -4.07 -45.16
N GLY A 615 3.90 -3.26 -44.91
CA GLY A 615 5.19 -3.40 -45.57
C GLY A 615 5.25 -2.86 -47.02
N GLN A 616 4.37 -1.92 -47.39
CA GLN A 616 4.17 -1.51 -48.80
C GLN A 616 4.77 -0.16 -49.17
N THR A 617 5.00 0.05 -50.47
CA THR A 617 5.73 1.21 -51.03
C THR A 617 4.83 2.27 -51.70
N SER A 618 3.51 2.08 -51.72
CA SER A 618 2.53 2.99 -52.33
C SER A 618 1.10 2.71 -51.85
N CYS A 619 0.17 3.66 -52.06
CA CYS A 619 -1.26 3.50 -51.77
C CYS A 619 -2.10 3.32 -53.05
N PHE A 620 -3.30 2.75 -52.91
CA PHE A 620 -4.33 2.67 -53.94
C PHE A 620 -5.39 3.76 -53.73
N SER A 621 -5.95 4.34 -54.78
CA SER A 621 -7.11 5.23 -54.65
C SER A 621 -8.35 4.46 -54.23
N ALA A 622 -9.17 5.00 -53.33
CA ALA A 622 -10.50 4.47 -53.06
C ALA A 622 -11.34 4.37 -54.35
N SER A 623 -12.11 3.30 -54.47
CA SER A 623 -12.93 2.98 -55.65
C SER A 623 -14.22 3.82 -55.69
N GLU A 624 -14.89 3.91 -56.84
CA GLU A 624 -16.26 4.44 -56.88
C GLU A 624 -17.16 3.63 -55.92
N GLY A 625 -17.98 4.32 -55.11
CA GLY A 625 -18.79 3.72 -54.04
C GLY A 625 -18.02 3.42 -52.73
N TYR A 626 -16.70 3.62 -52.70
CA TYR A 626 -15.87 3.37 -51.53
C TYR A 626 -15.09 4.64 -51.15
N TYR A 627 -14.82 4.82 -49.86
CA TYR A 627 -14.02 5.93 -49.34
C TYR A 627 -12.87 5.43 -48.46
N ALA A 628 -11.83 6.25 -48.37
CA ALA A 628 -10.68 6.02 -47.50
C ALA A 628 -10.64 7.16 -46.45
N PRO A 629 -11.29 6.98 -45.29
CA PRO A 629 -11.42 8.00 -44.25
C PRO A 629 -10.07 8.56 -43.79
N GLY A 630 -9.90 9.88 -43.95
CA GLY A 630 -8.80 10.66 -43.40
C GLY A 630 -7.40 10.24 -43.85
N GLU A 631 -6.38 10.77 -43.18
CA GLU A 631 -5.00 10.30 -43.37
C GLU A 631 -4.84 8.88 -42.79
N ALA A 632 -4.03 8.07 -43.46
CA ALA A 632 -3.63 6.72 -43.06
C ALA A 632 -4.70 5.60 -43.12
N SER A 633 -5.63 5.66 -44.08
CA SER A 633 -6.67 4.64 -44.21
C SER A 633 -6.15 3.25 -44.59
N ALA A 634 -6.28 2.27 -43.70
CA ALA A 634 -5.88 0.88 -43.95
C ALA A 634 -6.67 0.23 -45.09
N GLN A 635 -7.98 0.43 -45.11
CA GLN A 635 -8.88 -0.14 -46.10
C GLN A 635 -9.76 0.96 -46.67
N GLN A 636 -10.17 0.82 -47.93
CA GLN A 636 -11.37 1.51 -48.38
C GLN A 636 -12.57 0.86 -47.69
N TYR A 637 -13.44 1.68 -47.13
CA TYR A 637 -14.74 1.27 -46.60
C TYR A 637 -15.77 1.52 -47.69
N GLU A 638 -16.79 0.67 -47.79
CA GLU A 638 -17.94 1.04 -48.61
C GLU A 638 -18.61 2.27 -48.00
N CYS A 639 -19.16 3.15 -48.85
CA CYS A 639 -20.13 4.11 -48.38
C CYS A 639 -21.27 3.34 -47.74
N GLU A 640 -21.49 3.55 -46.44
CA GLU A 640 -22.61 2.95 -45.72
C GLU A 640 -23.93 3.52 -46.28
N PRO A 641 -25.05 2.78 -46.19
CA PRO A 641 -26.37 3.30 -46.55
C PRO A 641 -26.58 4.68 -45.91
N GLY A 642 -27.11 5.61 -46.70
CA GLY A 642 -27.17 7.04 -46.38
C GLY A 642 -26.09 7.90 -47.04
N THR A 643 -25.00 7.32 -47.56
CA THR A 643 -23.86 8.05 -48.13
C THR A 643 -23.40 7.46 -49.46
N TYR A 644 -22.76 8.24 -50.35
CA TYR A 644 -22.33 7.79 -51.68
C TYR A 644 -20.97 8.36 -52.12
N ALA A 645 -20.36 7.76 -53.15
CA ALA A 645 -19.10 8.21 -53.75
C ALA A 645 -19.10 8.10 -55.29
N ASP A 646 -19.29 9.22 -55.99
CA ASP A 646 -19.49 9.30 -57.44
C ASP A 646 -18.22 9.12 -58.29
N ARG A 647 -17.05 9.23 -57.66
CA ARG A 647 -15.73 9.08 -58.30
C ARG A 647 -14.73 8.48 -57.33
N ARG A 648 -13.60 8.01 -57.88
CA ARG A 648 -12.47 7.50 -57.11
C ARG A 648 -11.80 8.59 -56.27
N GLY A 649 -11.20 8.17 -55.17
CA GLY A 649 -10.41 9.04 -54.30
C GLY A 649 -11.22 9.84 -53.28
N PHE A 650 -12.38 9.32 -52.86
CA PHE A 650 -13.22 9.93 -51.82
C PHE A 650 -12.62 9.71 -50.42
N ASP A 651 -12.46 10.79 -49.65
CA ASP A 651 -11.95 10.81 -48.28
C ASP A 651 -13.04 10.84 -47.20
N ALA A 652 -14.24 11.28 -47.57
CA ALA A 652 -15.51 10.96 -46.94
C ALA A 652 -16.47 10.53 -48.04
N CYS A 653 -17.49 9.72 -47.74
CA CYS A 653 -18.65 9.62 -48.61
C CYS A 653 -19.49 10.89 -48.47
N ASP A 654 -20.03 11.40 -49.57
CA ASP A 654 -20.98 12.51 -49.51
C ASP A 654 -22.29 11.97 -48.90
N ASP A 655 -22.81 12.68 -47.90
CA ASP A 655 -24.14 12.41 -47.34
C ASP A 655 -25.20 12.54 -48.44
N ALA A 656 -26.22 11.68 -48.42
CA ALA A 656 -27.42 11.90 -49.22
C ALA A 656 -28.05 13.26 -48.84
N ASP A 657 -28.32 14.09 -49.84
CA ASP A 657 -28.88 15.43 -49.66
C ASP A 657 -30.29 15.36 -49.04
N PRO A 658 -30.76 16.40 -48.32
CA PRO A 658 -32.13 16.43 -47.84
C PRO A 658 -33.14 16.23 -48.98
N GLY A 659 -34.05 15.29 -48.80
CA GLY A 659 -35.01 14.83 -49.81
C GLY A 659 -34.53 13.67 -50.68
N HIS A 660 -33.30 13.19 -50.47
CA HIS A 660 -32.71 12.02 -51.11
C HIS A 660 -32.35 10.95 -50.07
N TYR A 661 -32.03 9.75 -50.54
CA TYR A 661 -31.63 8.62 -49.73
C TYR A 661 -30.67 7.70 -50.47
N VAL A 662 -29.92 6.89 -49.73
CA VAL A 662 -29.04 5.84 -50.30
C VAL A 662 -29.32 4.51 -49.58
N PRO A 663 -30.03 3.54 -50.21
CA PRO A 663 -30.52 2.35 -49.51
C PRO A 663 -29.56 1.17 -49.45
N LEU A 664 -28.41 1.23 -50.12
CA LEU A 664 -27.45 0.15 -50.21
C LEU A 664 -26.05 0.69 -49.90
N SER A 665 -25.20 -0.18 -49.34
CA SER A 665 -23.78 0.14 -49.23
C SER A 665 -23.12 0.15 -50.62
N ALA A 666 -21.95 0.77 -50.69
CA ALA A 666 -21.15 0.91 -51.92
C ALA A 666 -21.81 1.72 -53.06
N ALA A 667 -22.72 2.63 -52.72
CA ALA A 667 -23.47 3.41 -53.71
C ALA A 667 -22.60 4.49 -54.39
N ILE A 668 -22.77 4.62 -55.72
CA ILE A 668 -22.11 5.65 -56.55
C ILE A 668 -23.00 6.87 -56.82
N GLU A 669 -24.27 6.83 -56.39
CA GLU A 669 -25.28 7.85 -56.62
C GLU A 669 -26.32 7.86 -55.49
N GLN A 670 -26.98 9.01 -55.29
CA GLN A 670 -28.10 9.17 -54.36
C GLN A 670 -29.45 9.15 -55.09
N LEU A 671 -30.46 8.55 -54.46
CA LEU A 671 -31.81 8.40 -55.02
C LEU A 671 -32.75 9.45 -54.44
N ALA A 672 -33.56 10.11 -55.27
CA ALA A 672 -34.55 11.07 -54.79
C ALA A 672 -35.73 10.35 -54.09
N CYS A 673 -36.17 10.86 -52.94
CA CYS A 673 -37.38 10.37 -52.29
C CYS A 673 -38.58 10.55 -53.22
N SER A 674 -39.46 9.55 -53.30
CA SER A 674 -40.69 9.64 -54.08
C SER A 674 -41.73 10.54 -53.39
N PRO A 675 -42.67 11.16 -54.12
CA PRO A 675 -43.82 11.83 -53.52
C PRO A 675 -44.54 10.91 -52.53
N GLY A 676 -45.02 11.47 -51.42
CA GLY A 676 -45.50 10.70 -50.27
C GLY A 676 -44.44 10.45 -49.20
N PHE A 677 -43.17 10.54 -49.57
CA PHE A 677 -42.05 10.34 -48.66
C PHE A 677 -41.22 11.62 -48.58
N ASN A 678 -40.46 11.77 -47.50
CA ASN A 678 -39.59 12.92 -47.29
C ASN A 678 -38.31 12.50 -46.58
N GLN A 679 -37.31 13.38 -46.57
CA GLN A 679 -36.11 13.14 -45.78
C GLN A 679 -35.48 14.47 -45.36
N PRO A 680 -35.74 14.97 -44.13
CA PRO A 680 -35.34 16.33 -43.76
C PRO A 680 -33.87 16.40 -43.29
N SER A 681 -33.24 15.24 -43.09
CA SER A 681 -31.86 15.10 -42.64
C SER A 681 -30.94 14.66 -43.79
N MET A 682 -29.68 15.07 -43.72
CA MET A 682 -28.59 14.54 -44.55
C MET A 682 -28.20 13.12 -44.10
N GLY A 683 -27.64 12.32 -45.01
CA GLY A 683 -26.96 11.06 -44.66
C GLY A 683 -27.89 9.86 -44.44
N MET A 684 -29.05 9.82 -45.09
CA MET A 684 -30.17 8.97 -44.69
C MET A 684 -30.46 7.78 -45.60
N THR A 685 -30.69 6.62 -45.00
CA THR A 685 -30.67 5.30 -45.68
C THR A 685 -31.97 4.98 -46.43
N GLU A 686 -33.06 5.59 -46.02
CA GLU A 686 -34.41 5.41 -46.57
C GLU A 686 -35.15 6.74 -46.47
N CYS A 687 -36.27 6.87 -47.18
CA CYS A 687 -37.15 8.02 -47.02
C CYS A 687 -38.17 7.74 -45.93
N LEU A 688 -38.36 8.71 -45.04
CA LEU A 688 -39.45 8.63 -44.07
C LEU A 688 -40.78 8.71 -44.83
N THR A 689 -41.73 7.88 -44.45
CA THR A 689 -43.13 8.15 -44.77
C THR A 689 -43.51 9.47 -44.12
N ASN A 690 -44.18 10.37 -44.84
CA ASN A 690 -44.79 11.54 -44.19
C ASN A 690 -45.67 11.05 -43.04
N GLU A 691 -45.50 11.63 -41.85
CA GLU A 691 -46.43 11.38 -40.73
C GLU A 691 -47.84 11.88 -41.11
N PRO A 692 -48.91 11.28 -40.56
CA PRO A 692 -50.27 11.80 -40.71
C PRO A 692 -50.33 13.31 -40.42
N GLY A 693 -51.16 14.02 -41.15
CA GLY A 693 -51.23 15.48 -41.16
C GLY A 693 -50.18 16.19 -42.03
N TYR A 694 -49.24 15.47 -42.65
CA TYR A 694 -48.22 16.05 -43.54
C TYR A 694 -48.18 15.38 -44.92
N TYR A 695 -47.69 16.08 -45.94
CA TYR A 695 -47.58 15.55 -47.31
C TYR A 695 -46.37 16.07 -48.10
N THR A 696 -46.00 15.34 -49.17
CA THR A 696 -44.99 15.75 -50.17
C THR A 696 -45.47 15.38 -51.58
N SER A 697 -45.58 16.37 -52.46
CA SER A 697 -46.12 16.19 -53.82
C SER A 697 -45.05 16.10 -54.91
N GLN A 698 -43.77 16.29 -54.58
CA GLN A 698 -42.65 16.26 -55.52
C GLN A 698 -41.54 15.31 -55.04
N SER A 699 -40.84 14.69 -55.99
CA SER A 699 -39.67 13.88 -55.68
C SER A 699 -38.48 14.76 -55.29
N GLY A 700 -37.64 14.30 -54.35
CA GLY A 700 -36.54 15.12 -53.82
C GLY A 700 -36.95 16.08 -52.68
N THR A 701 -38.14 15.91 -52.08
CA THR A 701 -38.64 16.85 -51.06
C THR A 701 -38.10 16.54 -49.67
N ALA A 702 -37.31 17.47 -49.10
CA ALA A 702 -36.72 17.30 -47.77
C ALA A 702 -37.73 17.36 -46.62
N ASN A 703 -38.41 18.50 -46.48
CA ASN A 703 -39.33 18.78 -45.37
C ASN A 703 -40.78 18.60 -45.84
N PRO A 704 -41.65 17.96 -45.04
CA PRO A 704 -43.00 17.65 -45.46
C PRO A 704 -43.94 18.83 -45.14
N VAL A 705 -44.92 19.07 -46.00
CA VAL A 705 -45.83 20.22 -45.89
C VAL A 705 -47.00 19.83 -44.98
N ALA A 706 -47.21 20.59 -43.92
CA ALA A 706 -48.36 20.42 -43.02
C ALA A 706 -49.68 20.69 -43.75
N CYS A 707 -50.70 19.87 -43.51
CA CYS A 707 -52.05 20.12 -44.01
C CYS A 707 -52.60 21.43 -43.43
N PRO A 708 -53.09 22.38 -44.26
CA PRO A 708 -53.67 23.62 -43.78
C PRO A 708 -54.98 23.39 -43.01
N SER A 709 -55.33 24.36 -42.16
CA SER A 709 -56.64 24.43 -41.50
C SER A 709 -57.80 24.25 -42.49
N GLY A 710 -58.76 23.38 -42.15
CA GLY A 710 -59.80 22.89 -43.05
C GLY A 710 -59.49 21.53 -43.68
N SER A 711 -58.23 21.11 -43.68
CA SER A 711 -57.80 19.81 -44.23
C SER A 711 -57.03 18.98 -43.21
N TYR A 712 -57.09 17.66 -43.39
CA TYR A 712 -56.43 16.67 -42.57
C TYR A 712 -55.82 15.56 -43.43
N GLN A 713 -55.04 14.67 -42.82
CA GLN A 713 -54.52 13.49 -43.50
C GLN A 713 -54.31 12.35 -42.49
N PRO A 714 -55.14 11.29 -42.50
CA PRO A 714 -55.07 10.21 -41.52
C PRO A 714 -54.03 9.14 -41.85
N GLU A 715 -53.61 9.01 -43.12
CA GLU A 715 -52.65 8.01 -43.55
C GLU A 715 -51.24 8.60 -43.63
N SER A 716 -50.24 7.79 -43.26
CA SER A 716 -48.85 8.13 -43.53
C SER A 716 -48.51 7.93 -45.00
N ALA A 717 -47.35 8.45 -45.43
CA ALA A 717 -46.87 8.41 -46.81
C ALA A 717 -47.68 9.24 -47.82
N ALA A 718 -48.42 10.26 -47.37
CA ALA A 718 -49.39 10.97 -48.20
C ALA A 718 -48.79 11.98 -49.21
N THR A 719 -49.36 12.03 -50.41
CA THR A 719 -48.98 12.99 -51.49
C THR A 719 -49.80 14.28 -51.50
N GLY A 720 -50.80 14.40 -50.62
CA GLY A 720 -51.70 15.54 -50.49
C GLY A 720 -52.55 15.43 -49.22
N CYS A 721 -53.39 16.43 -48.97
CA CYS A 721 -54.35 16.46 -47.86
C CYS A 721 -55.77 16.16 -48.34
N ILE A 722 -56.64 15.82 -47.39
CA ILE A 722 -58.07 15.58 -47.58
C ILE A 722 -58.79 16.72 -46.85
N ASP A 723 -59.67 17.45 -47.52
CA ASP A 723 -60.52 18.45 -46.86
C ASP A 723 -61.50 17.74 -45.90
N THR A 724 -61.93 18.38 -44.80
CA THR A 724 -62.89 17.72 -43.89
C THR A 724 -64.22 17.49 -44.57
N ASP A 725 -64.90 16.39 -44.23
CA ASP A 725 -66.29 16.16 -44.57
C ASP A 725 -67.19 17.19 -43.86
N PRO A 726 -68.41 17.47 -44.37
CA PRO A 726 -69.40 18.24 -43.64
C PRO A 726 -69.70 17.63 -42.27
N GLY A 727 -70.08 18.47 -41.31
CA GLY A 727 -70.28 18.11 -39.91
C GLY A 727 -69.00 18.01 -39.09
N ASN A 728 -67.83 18.11 -39.73
CA ASN A 728 -66.53 17.99 -39.10
C ASN A 728 -65.64 19.20 -39.41
N TYR A 729 -64.61 19.40 -38.59
CA TYR A 729 -63.63 20.46 -38.75
C TYR A 729 -62.20 19.98 -38.47
N ALA A 730 -61.21 20.71 -39.01
CA ALA A 730 -59.80 20.48 -38.76
C ALA A 730 -59.08 21.82 -38.53
N THR A 731 -58.72 22.11 -37.28
CA THR A 731 -58.09 23.40 -36.92
C THR A 731 -56.78 23.64 -37.67
N GLY A 732 -56.04 22.58 -37.96
CA GLY A 732 -54.69 22.64 -38.51
C GLY A 732 -53.69 23.44 -37.64
N PRO A 733 -52.49 23.70 -38.18
CA PRO A 733 -51.89 22.95 -39.28
C PRO A 733 -51.54 21.52 -38.85
N ALA A 734 -51.46 20.60 -39.81
CA ALA A 734 -51.19 19.16 -39.62
C ALA A 734 -52.21 18.41 -38.74
N SER A 735 -53.50 18.65 -38.95
CA SER A 735 -54.55 17.77 -38.41
C SER A 735 -54.43 16.36 -39.00
N THR A 736 -54.38 15.34 -38.14
CA THR A 736 -54.33 13.93 -38.55
C THR A 736 -55.73 13.32 -38.70
N SER A 737 -56.73 13.94 -38.07
CA SER A 737 -58.15 13.60 -38.20
C SER A 737 -58.97 14.87 -38.30
N GLN A 738 -60.06 14.81 -39.07
CA GLN A 738 -61.20 15.69 -38.83
C GLN A 738 -61.84 15.36 -37.47
N THR A 739 -62.46 16.36 -36.84
CA THR A 739 -63.18 16.24 -35.56
C THR A 739 -64.63 16.63 -35.78
N PRO A 740 -65.63 15.86 -35.27
CA PRO A 740 -67.02 16.26 -35.39
C PRO A 740 -67.30 17.56 -34.63
N CYS A 741 -68.16 18.41 -35.18
CA CYS A 741 -68.64 19.60 -34.49
C CYS A 741 -69.46 19.20 -33.25
N ALA A 742 -69.09 19.69 -32.08
CA ALA A 742 -69.81 19.37 -30.85
C ALA A 742 -71.24 19.92 -30.87
N ALA A 743 -72.18 19.21 -30.23
CA ALA A 743 -73.57 19.63 -30.07
C ALA A 743 -73.66 21.11 -29.62
N GLY A 744 -74.56 21.85 -30.26
CA GLY A 744 -74.58 23.31 -30.29
C GLY A 744 -73.82 23.96 -31.45
N THR A 745 -73.04 23.21 -32.23
CA THR A 745 -72.28 23.72 -33.38
C THR A 745 -72.35 22.78 -34.59
N TYR A 746 -72.30 23.32 -35.81
CA TYR A 746 -72.42 22.57 -37.06
C TYR A 746 -71.41 23.01 -38.12
N ALA A 747 -71.14 22.17 -39.12
CA ALA A 747 -70.31 22.51 -40.28
C ALA A 747 -71.04 22.12 -41.58
N ALA A 748 -71.53 23.11 -42.33
CA ALA A 748 -72.38 22.87 -43.49
C ALA A 748 -71.64 22.48 -44.78
N ASN A 749 -70.32 22.64 -44.84
CA ASN A 749 -69.51 22.44 -46.05
C ASN A 749 -68.28 21.57 -45.76
N GLU A 750 -67.67 21.06 -46.81
CA GLU A 750 -66.33 20.47 -46.77
C GLU A 750 -65.26 21.54 -46.48
N GLY A 751 -64.12 21.14 -45.92
CA GLY A 751 -62.94 22.01 -45.76
C GLY A 751 -62.99 22.99 -44.59
N MET A 752 -63.75 22.71 -43.53
CA MET A 752 -64.03 23.67 -42.45
C MET A 752 -62.93 23.68 -41.38
N ALA A 753 -62.40 24.87 -41.09
CA ALA A 753 -61.34 25.06 -40.07
C ALA A 753 -61.88 25.09 -38.63
N GLU A 754 -63.15 25.46 -38.45
CA GLU A 754 -63.87 25.54 -37.17
C GLU A 754 -65.39 25.42 -37.41
N CYS A 755 -66.16 25.12 -36.36
CA CYS A 755 -67.60 24.91 -36.44
C CYS A 755 -68.40 26.20 -36.20
N THR A 756 -69.55 26.31 -36.86
CA THR A 756 -70.49 27.44 -36.73
C THR A 756 -71.48 27.15 -35.58
N PRO A 757 -71.62 28.03 -34.57
CA PRO A 757 -72.64 27.86 -33.54
C PRO A 757 -74.07 27.89 -34.10
N ALA A 758 -75.00 27.24 -33.40
CA ALA A 758 -76.44 27.37 -33.66
C ALA A 758 -76.92 28.81 -33.43
N ASP A 759 -77.91 29.25 -34.21
CA ASP A 759 -78.62 30.53 -34.05
C ASP A 759 -79.71 30.43 -32.94
N PRO A 760 -80.12 31.55 -32.31
CA PRO A 760 -81.25 31.55 -31.39
C PRO A 760 -82.55 31.09 -32.09
N GLY A 761 -83.40 30.36 -31.36
CA GLY A 761 -84.56 29.66 -31.90
C GLY A 761 -84.22 28.31 -32.53
N TYR A 762 -82.93 27.99 -32.68
CA TYR A 762 -82.45 26.71 -33.19
C TYR A 762 -81.59 25.99 -32.16
N SER A 763 -81.40 24.69 -32.37
CA SER A 763 -80.50 23.85 -31.60
C SER A 763 -79.75 22.88 -32.51
N VAL A 764 -78.61 22.37 -32.04
CA VAL A 764 -77.86 21.30 -32.72
C VAL A 764 -77.69 20.15 -31.72
N PRO A 765 -78.58 19.14 -31.73
CA PRO A 765 -78.67 18.17 -30.63
C PRO A 765 -77.59 17.08 -30.61
N GLU A 766 -76.92 16.82 -31.74
CA GLU A 766 -75.94 15.74 -31.88
C GLU A 766 -74.57 16.26 -32.36
N ASP A 767 -73.50 15.60 -31.92
CA ASP A 767 -72.15 15.83 -32.43
C ASP A 767 -72.05 15.40 -33.90
N GLY A 768 -71.35 16.19 -34.73
CA GLY A 768 -71.14 15.91 -36.15
C GLY A 768 -72.20 16.49 -37.08
N ALA A 769 -73.06 17.39 -36.60
CA ALA A 769 -74.17 17.93 -37.37
C ALA A 769 -73.72 18.83 -38.55
N THR A 770 -74.39 18.67 -39.69
CA THR A 770 -74.22 19.51 -40.89
C THR A 770 -75.12 20.75 -40.91
N SER A 771 -76.10 20.81 -40.00
CA SER A 771 -77.13 21.84 -39.95
C SER A 771 -77.77 21.93 -38.56
N GLN A 772 -78.48 23.03 -38.30
CA GLN A 772 -79.25 23.28 -37.08
C GLN A 772 -80.75 22.98 -37.25
N GLU A 773 -81.40 22.57 -36.17
CA GLU A 773 -82.84 22.23 -36.11
C GLU A 773 -83.64 23.30 -35.36
N ALA A 774 -84.84 23.62 -35.84
CA ALA A 774 -85.70 24.64 -35.23
C ALA A 774 -86.40 24.11 -33.96
N CYS A 775 -86.49 24.93 -32.91
CA CYS A 775 -87.35 24.64 -31.76
C CYS A 775 -88.82 24.51 -32.19
N LEU A 776 -89.58 23.62 -31.55
CA LEU A 776 -90.98 23.32 -31.89
C LEU A 776 -91.95 24.06 -30.95
N PRO A 777 -93.21 24.32 -31.35
CA PRO A 777 -94.24 24.87 -30.46
C PRO A 777 -94.32 24.10 -29.14
N GLY A 778 -94.38 24.82 -28.02
CA GLY A 778 -94.18 24.27 -26.68
C GLY A 778 -92.74 24.39 -26.16
N THR A 779 -91.78 24.77 -27.00
CA THR A 779 -90.38 25.02 -26.63
C THR A 779 -89.87 26.34 -27.18
N HIS A 780 -88.76 26.84 -26.63
CA HIS A 780 -88.05 28.04 -27.10
C HIS A 780 -86.55 27.97 -26.76
N GLN A 781 -85.71 28.77 -27.41
CA GLN A 781 -84.30 28.93 -27.05
C GLN A 781 -83.75 30.32 -27.43
N SER A 782 -83.21 31.06 -26.47
CA SER A 782 -82.70 32.42 -26.68
C SER A 782 -81.20 32.52 -26.94
N GLN A 783 -80.44 31.43 -26.77
CA GLN A 783 -78.97 31.46 -26.81
C GLN A 783 -78.39 30.88 -28.11
N THR A 784 -77.40 31.59 -28.67
CA THR A 784 -76.52 31.07 -29.73
C THR A 784 -75.70 29.88 -29.19
N GLY A 785 -75.56 28.83 -29.99
CA GLY A 785 -74.74 27.67 -29.66
C GLY A 785 -75.43 26.62 -28.78
N SER A 786 -76.76 26.62 -28.69
CA SER A 786 -77.48 25.65 -27.87
C SER A 786 -77.56 24.26 -28.50
N SER A 787 -77.37 23.22 -27.69
CA SER A 787 -77.65 21.84 -28.07
C SER A 787 -79.13 21.45 -27.91
N GLU A 788 -79.93 22.23 -27.19
CA GLU A 788 -81.34 21.88 -26.90
C GLU A 788 -82.29 23.09 -26.84
N CYS A 789 -83.58 22.80 -27.02
CA CYS A 789 -84.69 23.74 -26.87
C CYS A 789 -85.37 23.53 -25.52
N SER A 790 -85.54 24.61 -24.76
CA SER A 790 -86.14 24.58 -23.43
C SER A 790 -87.67 24.48 -23.52
N ALA A 791 -88.27 23.69 -22.64
CA ALA A 791 -89.73 23.68 -22.46
C ALA A 791 -90.24 25.03 -21.93
N ASN A 792 -91.45 25.40 -22.32
CA ASN A 792 -92.16 26.54 -21.72
C ASN A 792 -92.57 26.23 -20.27
N ASP A 793 -92.52 27.25 -19.41
CA ASP A 793 -92.96 27.19 -18.02
C ASP A 793 -94.51 27.14 -17.92
N PRO A 794 -95.08 26.59 -16.82
CA PRO A 794 -96.51 26.71 -16.55
C PRO A 794 -96.94 28.18 -16.48
N GLY A 795 -98.11 28.49 -17.04
CA GLY A 795 -98.59 29.85 -17.29
C GLY A 795 -98.10 30.47 -18.62
N TYR A 796 -97.24 29.79 -19.39
CA TYR A 796 -96.70 30.30 -20.66
C TYR A 796 -96.89 29.31 -21.82
N TYR A 797 -96.80 29.81 -23.06
CA TYR A 797 -96.88 29.02 -24.28
C TYR A 797 -96.03 29.59 -25.44
N THR A 798 -95.81 28.76 -26.46
CA THR A 798 -95.30 29.14 -27.79
C THR A 798 -96.05 28.32 -28.84
N ASP A 799 -96.62 28.97 -29.85
CA ASP A 799 -97.48 28.35 -30.87
C ASP A 799 -96.77 28.17 -32.23
N TRP A 800 -95.54 28.68 -32.39
CA TRP A 800 -94.77 28.61 -33.63
C TRP A 800 -93.39 27.93 -33.50
N THR A 801 -92.77 27.63 -34.64
CA THR A 801 -91.43 27.04 -34.73
C THR A 801 -90.33 28.10 -34.78
N ALA A 802 -89.17 27.77 -34.19
CA ALA A 802 -88.00 28.62 -34.03
C ALA A 802 -88.17 29.84 -33.10
N GLU A 803 -89.08 29.76 -32.13
CA GLU A 803 -89.27 30.83 -31.15
C GLU A 803 -88.11 30.95 -30.15
N THR A 804 -87.75 32.20 -29.83
CA THR A 804 -86.64 32.52 -28.92
C THR A 804 -87.08 32.75 -27.48
N GLU A 805 -88.35 33.09 -27.26
CA GLU A 805 -88.93 33.46 -25.96
C GLU A 805 -90.35 32.86 -25.81
N GLN A 806 -90.87 32.80 -24.58
CA GLN A 806 -92.18 32.24 -24.24
C GLN A 806 -93.23 33.32 -23.91
N THR A 807 -94.47 33.11 -24.34
CA THR A 807 -95.58 34.09 -24.23
C THR A 807 -96.48 33.75 -23.03
N PRO A 808 -96.78 34.69 -22.12
CA PRO A 808 -97.67 34.43 -20.98
C PRO A 808 -99.14 34.26 -21.39
N CYS A 809 -99.87 33.42 -20.65
CA CYS A 809 -101.33 33.33 -20.74
C CYS A 809 -102.01 34.64 -20.32
N ALA A 810 -103.18 34.92 -20.90
CA ALA A 810 -103.97 36.11 -20.58
C ALA A 810 -104.89 35.87 -19.36
N PRO A 811 -105.35 36.91 -18.65
CA PRO A 811 -106.44 36.80 -17.67
C PRO A 811 -107.68 36.13 -18.28
N GLY A 812 -108.49 35.47 -17.45
CA GLY A 812 -109.54 34.53 -17.87
C GLY A 812 -109.02 33.16 -18.30
N THR A 813 -107.72 33.04 -18.61
CA THR A 813 -107.06 31.77 -18.96
C THR A 813 -105.94 31.40 -17.99
N TYR A 814 -105.62 30.11 -17.91
CA TYR A 814 -104.52 29.56 -17.14
C TYR A 814 -103.80 28.46 -17.93
N GLN A 815 -102.64 28.03 -17.43
CA GLN A 815 -101.97 26.82 -17.93
C GLN A 815 -101.16 26.15 -16.81
N ASP A 816 -101.54 24.93 -16.43
CA ASP A 816 -100.90 24.17 -15.35
C ASP A 816 -99.67 23.36 -15.80
N SER A 817 -99.57 23.11 -17.11
CA SER A 817 -98.65 22.12 -17.69
C SER A 817 -97.50 22.77 -18.47
N PRO A 818 -96.23 22.38 -18.21
CA PRO A 818 -95.09 22.87 -18.97
C PRO A 818 -95.06 22.30 -20.39
N SER A 819 -94.28 22.93 -21.27
CA SER A 819 -94.22 22.64 -22.72
C SER A 819 -95.50 22.95 -23.51
N SER A 820 -96.37 23.82 -22.98
CA SER A 820 -97.67 24.11 -23.61
C SER A 820 -97.56 25.01 -24.83
N SER A 821 -98.48 24.81 -25.79
CA SER A 821 -98.64 25.61 -27.02
C SER A 821 -99.96 26.41 -27.06
N SER A 822 -100.75 26.37 -26.00
CA SER A 822 -101.93 27.22 -25.78
C SER A 822 -102.30 27.31 -24.29
N CYS A 823 -103.22 28.21 -23.96
CA CYS A 823 -103.80 28.37 -22.61
C CYS A 823 -105.21 27.75 -22.53
N ILE A 824 -105.77 27.66 -21.32
CA ILE A 824 -107.06 27.01 -20.99
C ILE A 824 -107.96 28.03 -20.29
N GLU A 825 -109.22 28.19 -20.73
CA GLU A 825 -110.23 29.05 -20.08
C GLU A 825 -110.59 28.53 -18.67
N THR A 826 -110.94 29.40 -17.71
CA THR A 826 -111.44 28.95 -16.39
C THR A 826 -112.85 28.33 -16.46
N ASP A 827 -113.18 27.46 -15.51
CA ASP A 827 -114.53 26.92 -15.32
C ASP A 827 -115.48 27.96 -14.67
N SER A 828 -116.79 27.71 -14.76
CA SER A 828 -117.79 28.44 -13.98
C SER A 828 -117.57 28.24 -12.47
N GLY A 829 -117.90 29.27 -11.67
CA GLY A 829 -117.59 29.33 -10.25
C GLY A 829 -116.12 29.67 -9.95
N HIS A 830 -115.30 29.88 -10.98
CA HIS A 830 -113.86 30.15 -10.87
C HIS A 830 -113.43 31.33 -11.76
N TYR A 831 -112.24 31.88 -11.50
CA TYR A 831 -111.65 32.99 -12.24
C TYR A 831 -110.10 32.91 -12.30
N ALA A 832 -109.50 33.68 -13.20
CA ALA A 832 -108.05 33.88 -13.32
C ALA A 832 -107.75 35.37 -13.59
N ALA A 833 -107.31 36.10 -12.57
CA ALA A 833 -107.18 37.57 -12.64
C ALA A 833 -105.85 38.09 -13.24
N GLU A 834 -104.80 37.26 -13.28
CA GLU A 834 -103.44 37.70 -13.65
C GLU A 834 -102.92 36.99 -14.91
N THR A 835 -102.05 37.67 -15.66
CA THR A 835 -101.29 37.06 -16.77
C THR A 835 -100.37 35.96 -16.24
N ALA A 836 -100.21 34.87 -17.00
CA ALA A 836 -99.50 33.66 -16.60
C ALA A 836 -100.05 32.98 -15.33
N THR A 837 -101.36 33.07 -15.10
CA THR A 837 -102.03 32.26 -14.07
C THR A 837 -101.79 30.76 -14.33
N VAL A 838 -101.37 30.03 -13.30
CA VAL A 838 -101.04 28.59 -13.41
C VAL A 838 -102.22 27.69 -13.05
N ASN A 839 -103.17 28.17 -12.23
CA ASN A 839 -104.39 27.45 -11.85
C ASN A 839 -105.54 28.44 -11.66
N GLN A 840 -106.76 28.03 -12.04
CA GLN A 840 -107.99 28.77 -11.75
C GLN A 840 -108.32 28.84 -10.24
N ILE A 841 -108.98 29.93 -9.82
CA ILE A 841 -109.29 30.27 -8.42
C ILE A 841 -110.81 30.27 -8.20
N PRO A 842 -111.36 29.56 -7.19
CA PRO A 842 -112.81 29.56 -6.92
C PRO A 842 -113.32 30.89 -6.36
N CYS A 843 -114.60 31.20 -6.60
CA CYS A 843 -115.26 32.38 -6.05
C CYS A 843 -115.54 32.27 -4.54
N ASP A 844 -115.10 33.26 -3.78
CA ASP A 844 -115.36 33.31 -2.34
C ASP A 844 -116.82 33.63 -1.99
N VAL A 845 -117.29 33.02 -0.89
CA VAL A 845 -118.65 33.14 -0.33
C VAL A 845 -119.11 34.60 -0.33
N GLY A 846 -120.37 34.83 -0.73
CA GLY A 846 -120.91 36.14 -1.06
C GLY A 846 -120.78 36.51 -2.54
N ASN A 847 -119.95 35.81 -3.31
CA ASN A 847 -119.72 36.05 -4.74
C ASN A 847 -119.94 34.76 -5.55
N TYR A 848 -120.35 34.90 -6.80
CA TYR A 848 -120.65 33.80 -7.71
C TYR A 848 -120.14 34.10 -9.12
N GLN A 849 -119.97 33.07 -9.97
CA GLN A 849 -119.59 33.28 -11.37
C GLN A 849 -120.28 32.25 -12.29
N PRO A 850 -121.34 32.64 -13.04
CA PRO A 850 -122.09 31.71 -13.90
C PRO A 850 -121.36 31.29 -15.18
N SER A 851 -120.25 31.95 -15.57
CA SER A 851 -119.60 31.75 -16.88
C SER A 851 -118.14 31.27 -16.78
N THR A 852 -117.68 30.59 -17.83
CA THR A 852 -116.27 30.17 -18.05
C THR A 852 -115.41 31.31 -18.59
N GLY A 853 -114.09 31.25 -18.42
CA GLY A 853 -113.13 32.17 -19.03
C GLY A 853 -113.14 33.58 -18.43
N GLN A 854 -113.16 33.69 -17.09
CA GLN A 854 -113.49 34.94 -16.40
C GLN A 854 -112.34 35.47 -15.55
N GLU A 855 -112.19 36.80 -15.54
CA GLU A 855 -111.11 37.50 -14.83
C GLU A 855 -111.46 37.76 -13.35
N ALA A 856 -112.74 37.68 -12.96
CA ALA A 856 -113.23 37.94 -11.61
C ALA A 856 -114.59 37.28 -11.33
N CYS A 857 -114.99 37.27 -10.05
CA CYS A 857 -116.32 36.85 -9.59
C CYS A 857 -117.29 38.04 -9.45
N ILE A 858 -118.59 37.75 -9.48
CA ILE A 858 -119.68 38.73 -9.37
C ILE A 858 -120.22 38.72 -7.94
N PRO A 859 -120.32 39.86 -7.23
CA PRO A 859 -120.90 39.91 -5.89
C PRO A 859 -122.42 39.65 -5.91
N ALA A 860 -122.94 39.03 -4.86
CA ALA A 860 -124.38 38.93 -4.64
C ALA A 860 -125.02 40.33 -4.53
N GLU A 861 -126.11 40.56 -5.25
CA GLU A 861 -126.83 41.84 -5.26
C GLU A 861 -127.56 42.11 -3.92
N LYS A 862 -127.84 43.39 -3.62
CA LYS A 862 -128.60 43.79 -2.41
C LYS A 862 -129.95 43.07 -2.35
N GLY A 863 -130.36 42.64 -1.16
CA GLY A 863 -131.55 41.80 -0.95
C GLY A 863 -131.34 40.33 -1.36
N ARG A 864 -130.11 39.94 -1.71
CA ARG A 864 -129.69 38.58 -2.05
C ARG A 864 -128.39 38.23 -1.30
N TYR A 865 -128.04 36.94 -1.29
CA TYR A 865 -126.84 36.40 -0.64
C TYR A 865 -126.31 35.15 -1.39
N VAL A 866 -125.09 34.75 -1.07
CA VAL A 866 -124.43 33.51 -1.52
C VAL A 866 -123.69 32.89 -0.33
N ASP A 867 -124.03 31.67 0.07
CA ASP A 867 -123.55 31.00 1.28
C ASP A 867 -122.51 29.88 1.05
N GLU A 868 -122.22 29.51 -0.21
CA GLU A 868 -121.18 28.53 -0.57
C GLU A 868 -120.04 29.12 -1.43
N GLN A 869 -118.88 28.45 -1.44
CA GLN A 869 -117.68 28.83 -2.21
C GLN A 869 -117.69 28.11 -3.57
N GLY A 870 -117.32 28.81 -4.64
CA GLY A 870 -117.42 28.31 -6.02
C GLY A 870 -118.84 28.42 -6.61
N ALA A 871 -119.72 29.20 -5.99
CA ALA A 871 -121.12 29.35 -6.39
C ALA A 871 -121.28 29.86 -7.84
N THR A 872 -122.38 29.45 -8.48
CA THR A 872 -122.73 29.84 -9.86
C THR A 872 -124.03 30.66 -9.96
N GLU A 873 -124.76 30.85 -8.86
CA GLU A 873 -125.93 31.74 -8.77
C GLU A 873 -126.06 32.37 -7.36
N SER A 874 -127.13 33.14 -7.11
CA SER A 874 -127.40 33.82 -5.82
C SER A 874 -128.86 33.75 -5.39
N THR A 875 -129.10 33.81 -4.07
CA THR A 875 -130.38 33.51 -3.40
C THR A 875 -130.99 34.76 -2.75
N ALA A 876 -132.31 34.96 -2.81
CA ALA A 876 -132.97 36.16 -2.27
C ALA A 876 -133.30 36.05 -0.76
N CYS A 877 -133.39 37.20 -0.07
CA CYS A 877 -133.75 37.29 1.36
C CYS A 877 -135.25 37.09 1.62
N ASP A 878 -135.60 36.44 2.73
CA ASP A 878 -137.00 36.18 3.12
C ASP A 878 -137.69 37.34 3.85
N GLU A 879 -139.02 37.33 3.89
CA GLU A 879 -139.86 38.36 4.54
C GLU A 879 -139.56 38.51 6.05
N GLY A 880 -139.62 39.74 6.56
CA GLY A 880 -139.11 40.09 7.89
C GLY A 880 -137.59 40.24 7.97
N THR A 881 -136.84 39.76 6.96
CA THR A 881 -135.40 40.01 6.80
C THR A 881 -135.13 40.99 5.65
N TYR A 882 -133.92 41.55 5.61
CA TYR A 882 -133.45 42.43 4.56
C TYR A 882 -131.92 42.34 4.43
N GLN A 883 -131.36 42.74 3.29
CA GLN A 883 -129.91 42.83 3.10
C GLN A 883 -129.54 44.13 2.36
N PRO A 884 -129.03 45.17 3.05
CA PRO A 884 -128.70 46.46 2.45
C PRO A 884 -127.38 46.48 1.68
N GLU A 885 -126.52 45.47 1.83
CA GLU A 885 -125.17 45.42 1.26
C GLU A 885 -125.01 44.31 0.20
N GLU A 886 -123.95 44.41 -0.59
CA GLU A 886 -123.61 43.46 -1.66
C GLU A 886 -122.52 42.51 -1.18
N ALA A 887 -122.31 41.40 -1.91
CA ALA A 887 -121.33 40.37 -1.59
C ALA A 887 -121.56 39.65 -0.23
N GLN A 888 -122.82 39.52 0.20
CA GLN A 888 -123.16 39.02 1.54
C GLN A 888 -123.50 37.53 1.55
N SER A 889 -123.27 36.89 2.70
CA SER A 889 -123.46 35.45 2.91
C SER A 889 -124.75 35.07 3.66
N SER A 890 -125.51 36.06 4.13
CA SER A 890 -126.82 35.87 4.75
C SER A 890 -127.62 37.18 4.76
N CYS A 891 -128.87 37.12 5.22
CA CYS A 891 -129.77 38.26 5.39
C CYS A 891 -129.92 38.65 6.87
N LEU A 892 -130.28 39.90 7.13
CA LEU A 892 -130.42 40.45 8.49
C LEU A 892 -131.91 40.56 8.85
N GLU A 893 -132.32 40.13 10.05
CA GLU A 893 -133.65 40.45 10.57
C GLU A 893 -133.85 41.97 10.73
N THR A 894 -135.07 42.49 10.58
CA THR A 894 -135.34 43.88 10.95
C THR A 894 -135.15 44.10 12.45
N ASN A 895 -134.77 45.32 12.85
CA ASN A 895 -134.64 45.68 14.25
C ASN A 895 -136.03 45.91 14.89
N PRO A 896 -136.14 45.83 16.23
CA PRO A 896 -137.24 46.43 16.96
C PRO A 896 -137.48 47.90 16.55
N GLY A 897 -138.73 48.34 16.62
CA GLY A 897 -139.18 49.64 16.13
C GLY A 897 -139.26 49.75 14.60
N HIS A 898 -139.03 48.66 13.87
CA HIS A 898 -139.01 48.61 12.41
C HIS A 898 -139.60 47.30 11.85
N TYR A 899 -139.86 47.24 10.54
CA TYR A 899 -140.40 46.06 9.84
C TYR A 899 -139.96 45.98 8.36
N ALA A 900 -140.03 44.80 7.72
CA ALA A 900 -139.76 44.62 6.27
C ALA A 900 -140.81 43.67 5.62
N PRO A 901 -141.74 44.18 4.78
CA PRO A 901 -142.96 43.46 4.42
C PRO A 901 -142.91 42.67 3.09
N SER A 902 -141.73 42.40 2.52
CA SER A 902 -141.64 41.76 1.18
C SER A 902 -140.30 41.03 0.95
N GLN A 903 -140.34 39.87 0.29
CA GLN A 903 -139.15 39.10 -0.08
C GLN A 903 -138.16 39.95 -0.93
N GLY A 904 -136.85 39.77 -0.69
CA GLY A 904 -135.78 40.53 -1.34
C GLY A 904 -135.60 41.96 -0.81
N ALA A 905 -136.07 42.26 0.40
CA ALA A 905 -135.96 43.62 0.96
C ALA A 905 -134.50 44.09 1.10
N VAL A 906 -134.27 45.37 0.78
CA VAL A 906 -132.97 46.05 0.89
C VAL A 906 -132.90 47.02 2.07
N SER A 907 -134.01 47.23 2.79
CA SER A 907 -134.11 48.17 3.93
C SER A 907 -135.30 47.85 4.83
N GLN A 908 -135.12 48.03 6.13
CA GLN A 908 -136.19 48.03 7.14
C GLN A 908 -136.89 49.41 7.25
N ILE A 909 -138.18 49.41 7.60
CA ILE A 909 -139.08 50.57 7.64
C ILE A 909 -139.48 50.88 9.09
N PRO A 910 -139.35 52.12 9.60
CA PRO A 910 -139.63 52.48 11.00
C PRO A 910 -141.13 52.57 11.35
N CYS A 911 -141.47 52.30 12.61
CA CYS A 911 -142.79 52.55 13.21
C CYS A 911 -143.04 54.06 13.46
N GLU A 912 -144.32 54.49 13.44
CA GLU A 912 -144.72 55.89 13.63
C GLU A 912 -145.00 56.25 15.12
N ILE A 913 -145.09 57.55 15.44
CA ILE A 913 -145.35 58.03 16.82
C ILE A 913 -146.68 57.47 17.36
N GLY A 914 -146.67 56.99 18.60
CA GLY A 914 -147.81 56.28 19.22
C GLY A 914 -147.88 54.79 18.87
N THR A 915 -147.00 54.31 17.98
CA THR A 915 -146.75 52.89 17.71
C THR A 915 -145.32 52.49 18.07
N TYR A 916 -145.12 51.23 18.42
CA TYR A 916 -143.82 50.64 18.73
C TYR A 916 -143.75 49.20 18.21
N GLN A 917 -142.56 48.62 18.12
CA GLN A 917 -142.39 47.19 17.86
C GLN A 917 -141.25 46.65 18.73
N SER A 918 -141.52 45.67 19.59
CA SER A 918 -140.55 45.17 20.57
C SER A 918 -139.65 44.05 20.07
N SER A 919 -140.03 43.38 18.97
CA SER A 919 -139.32 42.21 18.44
C SER A 919 -138.62 42.51 17.11
N PRO A 920 -137.47 41.87 16.81
CA PRO A 920 -136.87 41.88 15.49
C PRO A 920 -137.64 40.98 14.50
N GLY A 921 -137.29 41.07 13.21
CA GLY A 921 -137.78 40.15 12.16
C GLY A 921 -139.25 40.34 11.77
N GLN A 922 -139.83 41.52 12.03
CA GLN A 922 -141.28 41.76 11.93
C GLN A 922 -141.71 42.37 10.60
N ILE A 923 -143.02 42.28 10.33
CA ILE A 923 -143.67 42.81 9.12
C ILE A 923 -144.69 43.93 9.40
N GLU A 924 -144.94 44.31 10.66
CA GLU A 924 -145.77 45.46 11.08
C GLU A 924 -145.50 45.95 12.53
N CYS A 925 -146.24 46.97 13.01
CA CYS A 925 -146.04 47.68 14.29
C CYS A 925 -147.29 47.69 15.21
N ILE A 926 -147.07 47.80 16.53
CA ILE A 926 -148.05 47.67 17.64
C ILE A 926 -148.38 49.06 18.24
N LYS A 927 -149.49 49.25 18.97
CA LYS A 927 -149.88 50.53 19.61
C LYS A 927 -149.63 50.54 21.12
N ALA A 928 -149.42 51.74 21.70
CA ALA A 928 -149.19 51.92 23.13
C ALA A 928 -150.46 51.83 24.02
N ASP A 929 -150.29 51.40 25.27
CA ASP A 929 -151.29 51.08 26.28
C ASP A 929 -151.58 52.22 27.29
N GLN A 930 -152.47 51.97 28.26
CA GLN A 930 -152.75 52.86 29.39
C GLN A 930 -151.67 52.72 30.49
N GLY A 931 -151.50 53.74 31.33
CA GLY A 931 -150.35 53.86 32.26
C GLY A 931 -149.02 54.16 31.56
N HIS A 932 -149.03 54.22 30.22
CA HIS A 932 -147.84 54.25 29.37
C HIS A 932 -148.01 55.24 28.20
N PHE A 933 -146.92 55.52 27.49
CA PHE A 933 -146.90 56.39 26.33
C PHE A 933 -145.76 56.09 25.34
N VAL A 934 -145.88 56.57 24.10
CA VAL A 934 -144.83 56.56 23.07
C VAL A 934 -144.76 57.96 22.43
N ALA A 935 -143.67 58.69 22.69
CA ALA A 935 -143.51 60.08 22.25
C ALA A 935 -142.75 60.26 20.92
N THR A 936 -142.10 59.20 20.40
CA THR A 936 -141.24 59.24 19.22
C THR A 936 -141.60 58.15 18.21
N GLY A 937 -141.19 58.33 16.95
CA GLY A 937 -141.16 57.22 15.98
C GLY A 937 -140.01 56.24 16.27
N SER A 938 -139.99 55.12 15.55
CA SER A 938 -139.03 54.00 15.74
C SER A 938 -138.99 53.44 17.17
N ALA A 939 -140.07 53.62 17.94
CA ALA A 939 -140.09 53.17 19.34
C ALA A 939 -140.05 51.64 19.43
N THR A 940 -139.26 51.13 20.38
CA THR A 940 -139.12 49.69 20.65
C THR A 940 -140.01 49.23 21.81
N SER A 941 -140.50 50.18 22.61
CA SER A 941 -141.32 49.95 23.78
C SER A 941 -142.17 51.18 24.09
N GLN A 942 -143.15 51.00 24.96
CA GLN A 942 -143.92 52.05 25.59
C GLN A 942 -143.31 52.42 26.95
N THR A 943 -143.21 53.71 27.25
CA THR A 943 -142.65 54.23 28.50
C THR A 943 -143.75 54.34 29.55
N ALA A 944 -143.51 53.78 30.74
CA ALA A 944 -144.42 53.89 31.87
C ALA A 944 -144.40 55.30 32.49
N CYS A 945 -145.44 55.67 33.23
CA CYS A 945 -145.39 56.84 34.09
C CYS A 945 -144.60 56.53 35.36
N GLU A 946 -143.47 57.21 35.58
CA GLU A 946 -142.53 57.00 36.70
C GLU A 946 -143.16 57.16 38.10
N PRO A 947 -142.52 56.63 39.18
CA PRO A 947 -142.92 56.92 40.55
C PRO A 947 -142.91 58.44 40.75
N GLY A 948 -144.04 58.99 41.18
CA GLY A 948 -144.35 60.42 41.11
C GLY A 948 -145.31 60.82 40.00
N THR A 949 -145.76 59.91 39.11
CA THR A 949 -146.63 60.25 37.96
C THR A 949 -147.62 59.13 37.51
N TYR A 950 -148.62 59.46 36.67
CA TYR A 950 -149.66 58.53 36.15
C TYR A 950 -150.30 58.91 34.78
N GLN A 951 -150.95 57.97 34.05
CA GLN A 951 -151.66 58.22 32.76
C GLN A 951 -152.87 57.30 32.48
N PRO A 952 -154.07 57.82 32.14
CA PRO A 952 -155.26 57.00 31.87
C PRO A 952 -155.61 56.59 30.41
N ILE A 953 -154.92 57.04 29.35
CA ILE A 953 -155.34 56.80 27.93
C ILE A 953 -154.23 56.19 27.07
N SER A 954 -154.59 55.18 26.26
CA SER A 954 -153.72 54.47 25.32
C SER A 954 -153.42 55.25 24.02
N GLY A 955 -152.30 54.92 23.37
CA GLY A 955 -151.81 55.57 22.14
C GLY A 955 -151.38 57.03 22.34
N ARG A 956 -150.88 57.38 23.54
CA ARG A 956 -150.52 58.75 23.95
C ARG A 956 -149.02 58.96 24.11
N MET A 957 -148.64 60.16 24.57
CA MET A 957 -147.26 60.69 24.53
C MET A 957 -146.79 61.41 25.83
N GLY A 958 -147.37 61.13 27.01
CA GLY A 958 -146.91 61.71 28.30
C GLY A 958 -147.74 61.31 29.55
N CYS A 959 -147.39 61.85 30.73
CA CYS A 959 -147.93 61.51 32.07
C CYS A 959 -148.24 62.74 32.97
N ASN A 960 -148.80 62.55 34.18
CA ASN A 960 -149.27 63.59 35.13
C ASN A 960 -148.74 63.34 36.57
N GLU A 961 -148.45 64.34 37.42
CA GLU A 961 -147.66 64.23 38.69
C GLU A 961 -148.41 63.83 40.00
N ALA A 962 -147.71 63.89 41.15
CA ALA A 962 -148.07 63.40 42.51
C ALA A 962 -147.98 64.47 43.65
N ASP A 963 -148.54 64.14 44.83
CA ASP A 963 -148.81 65.03 45.97
C ASP A 963 -147.96 64.75 47.24
N ALA A 964 -148.10 65.57 48.29
CA ALA A 964 -147.27 65.56 49.51
C ALA A 964 -147.76 64.61 50.64
N ASP A 965 -146.84 64.25 51.55
CA ASP A 965 -146.90 63.06 52.45
C ASP A 965 -147.15 61.72 51.72
N HIS A 966 -147.28 61.78 50.40
CA HIS A 966 -147.55 60.66 49.52
C HIS A 966 -146.33 60.32 48.67
N TYR A 967 -146.24 59.05 48.36
CA TYR A 967 -145.42 58.48 47.32
C TYR A 967 -146.39 57.81 46.33
N VAL A 968 -146.43 58.29 45.09
CA VAL A 968 -146.76 57.40 43.96
C VAL A 968 -145.59 56.42 43.91
N ALA A 969 -145.81 55.26 44.53
CA ALA A 969 -144.74 54.40 45.03
C ALA A 969 -143.91 53.74 43.93
N GLU A 970 -144.53 53.47 42.79
CA GLU A 970 -143.96 52.74 41.67
C GLU A 970 -144.38 53.35 40.34
N SER A 971 -143.69 52.95 39.27
CA SER A 971 -144.01 53.31 37.89
C SER A 971 -145.23 52.57 37.34
N ALA A 972 -145.69 52.99 36.15
CA ALA A 972 -146.93 52.59 35.50
C ALA A 972 -148.19 52.88 36.34
N ALA A 973 -148.08 53.77 37.33
CA ALA A 973 -149.15 54.06 38.26
C ALA A 973 -150.36 54.72 37.58
N ILE A 974 -151.49 54.60 38.27
CA ILE A 974 -152.76 55.30 37.99
C ILE A 974 -153.27 56.05 39.24
N SER A 975 -152.49 56.10 40.34
CA SER A 975 -152.85 56.61 41.70
C SER A 975 -151.65 56.66 42.69
N GLN A 976 -151.83 57.14 43.93
CA GLN A 976 -150.77 57.43 44.95
C GLN A 976 -150.97 56.75 46.34
N THR A 977 -149.95 56.75 47.24
CA THR A 977 -149.87 56.01 48.54
C THR A 977 -149.13 56.81 49.66
N GLU A 978 -149.09 56.40 50.96
CA GLU A 978 -148.64 57.18 52.16
C GLU A 978 -147.59 56.46 53.10
N CYS A 979 -146.70 57.19 53.81
CA CYS A 979 -145.44 56.70 54.47
C CYS A 979 -145.52 56.16 55.94
N ALA A 980 -144.41 55.59 56.49
CA ALA A 980 -144.40 54.83 57.77
C ALA A 980 -143.19 55.04 58.74
N ASP A 981 -143.39 54.72 60.03
CA ASP A 981 -142.52 54.99 61.20
C ASP A 981 -141.15 54.27 61.26
N GLY A 982 -140.18 54.91 61.94
CA GLY A 982 -138.83 54.38 62.19
C GLY A 982 -137.84 54.64 61.04
N TYR A 983 -138.39 54.88 59.85
CA TYR A 983 -137.77 55.55 58.70
C TYR A 983 -138.60 56.82 58.40
N SER A 984 -138.24 57.64 57.40
CA SER A 984 -138.99 58.88 57.08
C SER A 984 -138.69 59.44 55.68
N GLN A 985 -139.65 60.20 55.11
CA GLN A 985 -139.53 60.87 53.80
C GLN A 985 -140.56 62.03 53.66
N PRO A 986 -140.16 63.31 53.47
CA PRO A 986 -141.09 64.45 53.46
C PRO A 986 -141.18 65.28 52.14
N ASP A 987 -140.46 64.94 51.08
CA ASP A 987 -140.54 65.62 49.76
C ASP A 987 -141.54 64.93 48.81
N ILE A 988 -141.90 65.57 47.68
CA ILE A 988 -142.80 65.02 46.65
C ILE A 988 -142.10 64.03 45.67
N GLY A 989 -142.02 62.71 46.01
CA GLY A 989 -141.63 61.48 45.21
C GLY A 989 -140.14 60.92 45.14
N MET A 990 -139.70 59.75 45.76
CA MET A 990 -138.26 59.48 46.30
C MET A 990 -137.51 57.98 46.31
N THR A 991 -136.09 57.68 46.44
CA THR A 991 -135.13 56.39 46.10
C THR A 991 -133.77 55.73 46.92
N SER A 992 -132.61 55.02 46.38
CA SER A 992 -131.61 53.86 46.97
C SER A 992 -129.91 53.62 46.95
N CYS A 993 -129.14 52.40 46.79
CA CYS A 993 -127.69 51.88 47.37
C CYS A 993 -126.42 50.97 46.65
N ILE A 994 -125.37 50.20 47.31
CA ILE A 994 -123.86 49.65 46.96
C ILE A 994 -123.20 48.15 47.42
N GLU A 995 -121.93 47.41 47.47
CA GLU A 995 -120.29 47.26 47.37
C GLU A 995 -119.58 45.70 47.33
N ASP A 996 -118.30 44.99 47.40
CA ASP A 996 -116.67 44.86 47.52
C ASP A 996 -115.92 43.32 47.34
N GLU A 997 -114.65 42.60 47.38
CA GLU A 997 -113.02 42.45 47.44
C GLU A 997 -112.33 40.92 47.09
N ALA A 998 -111.08 40.15 47.16
CA ALA A 998 -109.52 39.92 47.52
C ALA A 998 -108.72 38.53 46.93
N GLU A 999 -107.48 37.78 47.03
CA GLU A 999 -105.94 37.51 47.48
C GLU A 999 -105.14 36.14 46.87
N PHE A 1000 -103.90 35.38 46.94
CA PHE A 1000 -102.32 35.23 47.27
C PHE A 1000 -101.39 33.82 46.90
N PRO A 1001 -99.95 33.62 46.88
CA PRO A 1001 -99.02 32.38 46.42
C PRO A 1001 -97.46 31.91 46.93
N MET A 1002 -96.73 30.70 46.63
CA MET A 1002 -95.17 30.26 46.88
C MET A 1002 -94.38 28.79 46.53
N ILE A 1003 -92.96 28.56 46.54
CA ILE A 1003 -91.93 27.33 46.86
C ILE A 1003 -90.78 26.51 45.91
N ALA A 1004 -89.65 25.72 46.35
CA ALA A 1004 -88.47 24.93 45.57
C ALA A 1004 -87.32 23.83 46.18
N ILE A 1005 -86.28 23.20 45.41
CA ILE A 1005 -84.98 22.23 45.54
C ILE A 1005 -84.91 20.65 45.15
N LEU A 1006 -83.74 20.03 44.75
CA LEU A 1006 -83.46 18.54 44.57
C LEU A 1006 -82.00 18.02 44.93
N GLY A 1007 -81.82 16.79 45.46
CA GLY A 1007 -80.52 16.16 45.88
C GLY A 1007 -80.57 14.62 46.02
N GLY A 1008 -79.63 13.83 46.58
CA GLY A 1008 -78.35 14.04 47.32
C GLY A 1008 -77.06 13.74 46.50
N VAL A 1009 -76.10 12.83 46.80
CA VAL A 1009 -75.80 11.73 47.79
C VAL A 1009 -74.27 11.38 47.67
N VAL A 1010 -73.47 10.70 48.53
CA VAL A 1010 -73.13 10.73 49.99
C VAL A 1010 -72.14 9.56 50.28
N VAL A 1011 -71.04 9.62 51.05
CA VAL A 1011 -70.21 10.69 51.73
C VAL A 1011 -68.89 9.99 52.23
N LEU A 1012 -67.74 10.56 52.64
CA LEU A 1012 -67.31 11.93 52.96
C LEU A 1012 -66.05 12.41 52.16
N ALA A 1013 -64.74 12.26 52.48
CA ALA A 1013 -63.94 11.61 53.55
C ALA A 1013 -62.84 12.56 54.10
N VAL A 1014 -61.92 12.09 54.98
CA VAL A 1014 -61.29 12.95 56.03
C VAL A 1014 -59.77 13.22 55.91
N ALA A 1015 -59.42 14.53 55.75
CA ALA A 1015 -58.15 15.21 56.12
C ALA A 1015 -56.82 14.76 55.40
N ALA A 1016 -55.75 15.55 55.19
CA ALA A 1016 -55.35 16.94 55.51
C ALA A 1016 -54.03 17.32 54.74
N ILE A 1017 -53.51 18.57 54.58
CA ILE A 1017 -54.01 19.96 54.75
C ILE A 1017 -53.12 20.97 53.93
N ILE A 1018 -53.73 21.71 52.99
CA ILE A 1018 -53.67 23.19 52.76
C ILE A 1018 -52.39 23.92 52.21
N MET A 1019 -52.67 25.08 51.56
CA MET A 1019 -51.82 26.23 51.10
C MET A 1019 -51.07 26.06 49.75
N GLN A 1020 -51.41 26.74 48.64
CA GLN A 1020 -51.48 28.20 48.28
C GLN A 1020 -50.17 28.70 47.57
N SER A 1021 -50.15 29.65 46.62
CA SER A 1021 -51.23 30.37 45.88
C SER A 1021 -50.78 31.01 44.53
N GLN A 1022 -51.79 31.36 43.72
CA GLN A 1022 -51.89 32.05 42.40
C GLN A 1022 -50.80 33.03 41.88
N LYS A 1023 -50.50 33.02 40.55
CA LYS A 1023 -50.98 34.03 39.52
C LYS A 1023 -50.39 33.83 38.09
N LYS A 1024 -51.02 34.47 37.07
CA LYS A 1024 -50.71 34.52 35.61
C LYS A 1024 -49.80 35.77 35.27
N PRO A 1025 -49.33 36.10 34.03
CA PRO A 1025 -49.70 35.60 32.67
C PRO A 1025 -48.61 35.49 31.55
N LYS A 1026 -49.03 34.94 30.38
CA LYS A 1026 -48.62 35.12 28.94
C LYS A 1026 -47.14 35.11 28.47
N SER A 1027 -46.96 34.55 27.25
CA SER A 1027 -45.76 34.33 26.40
C SER A 1027 -45.24 35.61 25.69
N PRO A 1028 -43.96 35.73 25.20
CA PRO A 1028 -43.24 34.86 24.22
C PRO A 1028 -41.77 34.53 24.71
N PRO A 1029 -40.63 34.35 23.95
CA PRO A 1029 -40.31 34.41 22.50
C PRO A 1029 -39.52 33.20 21.89
N ARG A 1030 -38.18 33.28 21.68
CA ARG A 1030 -37.38 32.39 20.78
C ARG A 1030 -35.94 32.11 21.29
N ARG A 1031 -35.35 30.99 20.81
CA ARG A 1031 -33.91 30.58 20.76
C ARG A 1031 -33.15 30.31 22.09
N GLY A 1032 -32.46 29.15 22.16
CA GLY A 1032 -31.38 28.85 23.11
C GLY A 1032 -31.11 27.34 23.28
N LYS A 1033 -29.86 26.86 23.06
CA LYS A 1033 -29.52 25.42 23.12
C LYS A 1033 -29.00 24.96 24.50
N LYS A 1034 -29.25 23.67 24.79
CA LYS A 1034 -28.64 22.71 25.75
C LYS A 1034 -27.69 23.24 26.85
N ARG A 1035 -27.96 22.82 28.10
CA ARG A 1035 -27.04 22.90 29.25
C ARG A 1035 -25.81 21.98 29.11
N ALA A 1036 -24.75 22.30 29.85
CA ALA A 1036 -23.66 21.39 30.21
C ALA A 1036 -23.28 21.57 31.71
N PRO A 1037 -22.73 20.55 32.38
CA PRO A 1037 -21.87 20.72 33.58
C PRO A 1037 -20.43 21.05 33.11
N LYS A 1038 -19.71 22.08 33.58
CA LYS A 1038 -19.30 22.50 34.95
C LYS A 1038 -18.42 21.44 35.66
N GLY A 1039 -17.10 21.59 35.83
CA GLY A 1039 -16.11 22.53 35.23
C GLY A 1039 -15.08 23.15 36.21
N LYS A 1040 -14.15 23.99 35.69
CA LYS A 1040 -13.06 24.78 36.36
C LYS A 1040 -11.80 23.94 36.72
N ARG A 1041 -10.52 24.39 36.71
CA ARG A 1041 -9.84 25.73 36.63
C ARG A 1041 -9.22 26.00 35.21
N ARG A 1042 -7.96 26.37 34.85
CA ARG A 1042 -6.70 26.82 35.53
C ARG A 1042 -5.88 27.96 34.84
N ARG A 1043 -6.09 28.30 33.54
CA ARG A 1043 -5.50 29.45 32.75
C ARG A 1043 -4.06 29.28 32.13
N PRO A 1044 -3.61 30.14 31.16
CA PRO A 1044 -2.93 29.73 29.88
C PRO A 1044 -1.46 30.27 29.72
N PRO A 1045 -0.71 30.21 28.57
CA PRO A 1045 -1.00 30.56 27.14
C PRO A 1045 -0.91 29.32 26.16
N GLN A 1046 -0.48 29.27 24.88
CA GLN A 1046 0.11 30.17 23.84
C GLN A 1046 -0.10 29.63 22.38
N GLY A 1047 0.23 30.42 21.33
CA GLY A 1047 0.67 30.07 19.92
C GLY A 1047 -0.05 28.95 19.13
N LYS A 1048 -0.90 29.21 18.12
CA LYS A 1048 -0.65 29.55 16.67
C LYS A 1048 0.17 28.47 15.88
N ARG A 1049 -0.22 28.00 14.68
CA ARG A 1049 -1.32 28.35 13.73
C ARG A 1049 -1.55 27.26 12.64
N LYS A 1050 -2.83 27.02 12.24
CA LYS A 1050 -3.44 26.53 10.94
C LYS A 1050 -2.73 25.47 10.04
N ARG A 1051 -3.35 24.44 9.43
CA ARG A 1051 -4.59 24.26 8.57
C ARG A 1051 -4.49 24.92 7.16
N PRO A 1052 -5.03 24.30 6.06
CA PRO A 1052 -6.39 23.74 6.01
C PRO A 1052 -6.62 22.40 5.22
N LYS A 1053 -7.90 22.15 4.91
CA LYS A 1053 -8.63 21.08 4.16
C LYS A 1053 -9.51 21.88 3.11
N PRO A 1054 -10.55 21.38 2.36
CA PRO A 1054 -11.24 20.08 2.34
C PRO A 1054 -11.75 19.55 0.95
N THR A 1055 -12.64 18.55 1.04
CA THR A 1055 -13.79 18.21 0.16
C THR A 1055 -13.59 17.37 -1.10
N LYS A 1056 -14.65 16.64 -1.44
CA LYS A 1056 -14.87 15.79 -2.62
C LYS A 1056 -16.05 16.35 -3.41
N ASP A 1057 -15.91 16.45 -4.74
CA ASP A 1057 -16.39 15.50 -5.77
C ASP A 1057 -17.87 15.00 -5.66
N PRO A 1058 -18.53 14.58 -6.76
CA PRO A 1058 -17.98 13.92 -7.96
C PRO A 1058 -17.15 14.80 -8.89
#